data_AF-A0A7J0FH31-F1
#
_entry.id   AF-A0A7J0FH31-F1
#
_cell.length_a   1.000
_cell.length_b   1.000
_cell.length_c   1.000
_cell.angle_alpha   90.00
_cell.angle_beta   90.00
_cell.angle_gamma   90.00
#
_symmetry.space_group_name_H-M   'P 1'
#
loop_
_entity.id
_entity.type
_entity.pdbx_description
1 polymer ?
#
loop_
_entity_poly.entity_id
_entity_poly.type
_entity_poly.pdbx_seq_one_letter_code
_entity_poly.pdbx_strand_id
1 'polypeptide(L)'
;MAQSLSSALPKPTSILTSTHSPLCALLFVTLLLTLGLFTLHHRPIPNQTSPNALRFRHLFLSSANNDTLSSDLRALTLHPHLAGTPPAAQTAAYVQSHFQTLGLDTRTNVYNALLSYPVHSSLSAHFSNGTAADILLDESGAGGKNVVRPYHAYAPSGAAYGRAVFVNYGREEDYRALAARGVSVAGCVAVARRGTSLSRNSVVEGAAEKGAAAVLLYTESEEGRREIRVGGQRRCEEISENTLDADFGRRGGGDSEIAGGCQGARMSGGIPSRPRLGGLVLALLCSTSLIRVRKRWQKSKMFLPVIRGLEEPDRFVLLGNHRDAWTYGAVDPNSGTAALLDIARRFALLMRLGWNPRRTIVLCSWDAEEFGMVGNVLSPSVTISVMIGSTEWVEQNLVNLGSKAVAYLNVDCAVQGPGFYAGATPQLDDLLVEVTKMVKDPDSEGMTLYKTWKTTNKGVNIQRLAGVDSDFAPFVQHAGVPSIDMYYGRDFPVYHTAFDSYNWMAKYGDPLFQRHVAIAGVWGLAALHLGDDPILPLNYLSYAAQLQEYTNVLSNLLEGDASLHPLTASIREFAAAAKEAHKEAKETEGARDNWAILPRLQGRQWFKHLVYGPPCDPESKLVFFPGIADAISLSRKMNREEGQARIQHEIWRVSRAIQRAAYALKGELT
;
A
#
# COMPACT_ATOMS: atom_id res chain seq x y z
N MET A 1 2.51 28.57 100.92
CA MET A 1 2.85 27.40 100.09
C MET A 1 3.29 27.90 98.72
N ALA A 2 4.42 27.38 98.23
CA ALA A 2 5.09 27.53 96.91
C ALA A 2 5.55 28.97 96.52
N GLN A 3 6.84 29.36 96.65
CA GLN A 3 8.04 29.07 95.81
C GLN A 3 7.86 29.47 94.33
N SER A 4 8.43 30.58 93.84
CA SER A 4 9.82 30.97 93.52
C SER A 4 10.23 30.63 92.07
N LEU A 5 10.73 31.66 91.35
CA LEU A 5 11.96 31.71 90.51
C LEU A 5 11.86 32.70 89.33
N SER A 6 12.40 33.90 89.56
CA SER A 6 13.43 34.61 88.78
C SER A 6 13.76 34.15 87.34
N SER A 7 13.70 35.08 86.37
CA SER A 7 14.89 35.75 85.77
C SER A 7 14.55 36.53 84.49
N ALA A 8 15.33 37.57 84.21
CA ALA A 8 15.11 38.65 83.25
C ALA A 8 15.46 38.31 81.78
N LEU A 9 14.81 39.01 80.83
CA LEU A 9 15.29 39.25 79.45
C LEU A 9 14.70 40.57 78.89
N PRO A 10 15.37 41.23 77.91
CA PRO A 10 15.40 42.69 77.78
C PRO A 10 14.38 43.31 76.81
N LYS A 11 14.20 44.63 76.95
CA LYS A 11 13.31 45.51 76.17
C LYS A 11 13.58 45.42 74.65
N PRO A 12 12.55 45.42 73.79
CA PRO A 12 12.75 45.43 72.35
C PRO A 12 13.15 46.83 71.87
N THR A 13 14.32 46.90 71.24
CA THR A 13 14.86 48.03 70.50
C THR A 13 14.01 48.30 69.27
N SER A 14 13.59 49.56 69.10
CA SER A 14 12.95 50.08 67.90
C SER A 14 13.91 50.00 66.71
N ILE A 15 13.66 49.08 65.77
CA ILE A 15 14.40 48.98 64.52
C ILE A 15 13.77 49.92 63.49
N LEU A 16 14.62 50.79 62.96
CA LEU A 16 14.40 51.75 61.89
C LEU A 16 13.48 51.22 60.77
N THR A 17 12.43 51.96 60.49
CA THR A 17 11.71 51.92 59.20
C THR A 17 12.62 52.53 58.12
N SER A 18 13.30 51.68 57.37
CA SER A 18 13.95 52.05 56.11
C SER A 18 12.86 52.41 55.09
N THR A 19 12.71 53.70 54.80
CA THR A 19 11.89 54.19 53.70
C THR A 19 12.54 53.76 52.39
N HIS A 20 12.08 52.65 51.81
CA HIS A 20 12.47 52.27 50.45
C HIS A 20 12.02 53.38 49.49
N SER A 21 12.98 54.03 48.83
CA SER A 21 12.71 55.07 47.84
C SER A 21 11.79 54.52 46.73
N PRO A 22 10.67 55.18 46.41
CA PRO A 22 9.75 54.74 45.36
C PRO A 22 10.43 54.65 43.98
N LEU A 23 11.57 55.33 43.80
CA LEU A 23 12.40 55.25 42.60
C LEU A 23 13.02 53.86 42.40
N CYS A 24 13.46 53.20 43.48
CA CYS A 24 14.07 51.86 43.39
C CYS A 24 13.04 50.79 43.03
N ALA A 25 11.82 50.89 43.57
CA ALA A 25 10.73 49.98 43.22
C ALA A 25 10.31 50.15 41.74
N LEU A 26 10.23 51.39 41.25
CA LEU A 26 9.91 51.67 39.86
C LEU A 26 10.99 51.15 38.91
N LEU A 27 12.27 51.37 39.23
CA LEU A 27 13.40 50.86 38.44
C LEU A 27 13.42 49.33 38.37
N PHE A 28 13.09 48.66 39.48
CA PHE A 28 13.03 47.20 39.53
C PHE A 28 11.87 46.64 38.68
N VAL A 29 10.71 47.27 38.74
CA VAL A 29 9.55 46.88 37.91
C VAL A 29 9.82 47.16 36.43
N THR A 30 10.44 48.28 36.09
CA THR A 30 10.84 48.56 34.69
C THR A 30 11.89 47.57 34.21
N LEU A 31 12.85 47.17 35.05
CA LEU A 31 13.84 46.17 34.70
C LEU A 31 13.18 44.80 34.45
N LEU A 32 12.24 44.39 35.31
CA LEU A 32 11.47 43.16 35.12
C LEU A 32 10.59 43.19 33.86
N LEU A 33 9.98 44.34 33.54
CA LEU A 33 9.21 44.52 32.30
C LEU A 33 10.11 44.50 31.07
N THR A 34 11.28 45.13 31.12
CA THR A 34 12.25 45.08 30.02
C THR A 34 12.85 43.70 29.84
N LEU A 35 13.16 42.96 30.91
CA LEU A 35 13.58 41.56 30.83
C LEU A 35 12.45 40.68 30.32
N GLY A 36 11.22 40.87 30.79
CA GLY A 36 10.03 40.16 30.31
C GLY A 36 9.83 40.37 28.81
N LEU A 37 9.85 41.63 28.35
CA LEU A 37 9.76 41.99 26.94
C LEU A 37 10.95 41.46 26.13
N PHE A 38 12.17 41.49 26.66
CA PHE A 38 13.36 40.95 26.01
C PHE A 38 13.28 39.42 25.88
N THR A 39 12.77 38.70 26.89
CA THR A 39 12.52 37.24 26.79
C THR A 39 11.35 36.89 25.86
N LEU A 40 10.39 37.80 25.69
CA LEU A 40 9.29 37.68 24.72
C LEU A 40 9.71 38.00 23.29
N HIS A 41 10.70 38.89 23.09
CA HIS A 41 11.18 39.33 21.76
C HIS A 41 12.46 38.62 21.30
N HIS A 42 13.22 38.02 22.21
CA HIS A 42 14.39 37.18 21.93
C HIS A 42 14.13 35.76 22.42
N ARG A 43 13.18 35.08 21.78
CA ARG A 43 13.29 33.63 21.65
C ARG A 43 14.48 33.34 20.73
N PRO A 44 15.47 32.54 21.15
CA PRO A 44 16.54 32.13 20.26
C PRO A 44 15.91 31.40 19.08
N ILE A 45 16.21 31.84 17.86
CA ILE A 45 15.79 31.21 16.61
C ILE A 45 16.16 29.71 16.67
N PRO A 46 15.21 28.76 16.74
CA PRO A 46 15.55 27.36 16.58
C PRO A 46 15.30 27.02 15.12
N ASN A 47 16.28 27.31 14.27
CA ASN A 47 16.47 26.58 13.02
C ASN A 47 17.12 25.20 13.30
N GLN A 48 16.91 24.67 14.51
CA GLN A 48 17.51 23.48 15.06
C GLN A 48 16.38 22.65 15.66
N THR A 49 16.20 21.45 15.10
CA THR A 49 15.47 20.36 15.75
C THR A 49 15.84 20.33 17.23
N SER A 50 14.86 20.33 18.13
CA SER A 50 15.14 20.24 19.58
C SER A 50 16.17 19.14 19.85
N PRO A 51 17.24 19.37 20.63
CA PRO A 51 18.26 18.36 20.93
C PRO A 51 17.65 17.02 21.40
N ASN A 52 16.47 17.06 22.04
CA ASN A 52 15.71 15.88 22.43
C ASN A 52 15.09 15.12 21.24
N ALA A 53 14.58 15.80 20.22
CA ALA A 53 13.99 15.17 19.04
C ALA A 53 15.05 14.40 18.22
N LEU A 54 16.23 15.02 18.01
CA LEU A 54 17.36 14.34 17.35
C LEU A 54 17.84 13.13 18.15
N ARG A 55 17.91 13.25 19.49
CA ARG A 55 18.26 12.15 20.39
C ARG A 55 17.30 10.97 20.23
N PHE A 56 15.99 11.20 20.24
CA PHE A 56 15.00 10.12 20.12
C PHE A 56 15.01 9.49 18.72
N ARG A 57 15.23 10.25 17.65
CA ARG A 57 15.42 9.70 16.30
C ARG A 57 16.64 8.79 16.20
N HIS A 58 17.78 9.23 16.77
CA HIS A 58 18.99 8.39 16.81
C HIS A 58 18.76 7.11 17.61
N LEU A 59 18.12 7.23 18.79
CA LEU A 59 17.81 6.10 19.64
C LEU A 59 16.84 5.11 18.97
N PHE A 60 15.83 5.61 18.26
CA PHE A 60 14.92 4.80 17.47
C PHE A 60 15.67 3.95 16.44
N LEU A 61 16.58 4.56 15.68
CA LEU A 61 17.40 3.85 14.69
C LEU A 61 18.36 2.85 15.34
N SER A 62 19.03 3.23 16.42
CA SER A 62 20.04 2.40 17.08
C SER A 62 19.46 1.26 17.91
N SER A 63 18.15 1.29 18.22
CA SER A 63 17.44 0.25 18.98
C SER A 63 16.91 -0.90 18.12
N ALA A 64 17.21 -0.88 16.82
CA ALA A 64 16.88 -1.95 15.89
C ALA A 64 17.48 -3.30 16.29
N ASN A 65 16.72 -4.38 16.06
CA ASN A 65 17.21 -5.73 16.26
C ASN A 65 16.63 -6.64 15.15
N ASN A 66 17.52 -7.18 14.32
CA ASN A 66 17.16 -8.06 13.22
C ASN A 66 16.76 -9.47 13.71
N ASP A 67 17.30 -9.95 14.84
CA ASP A 67 16.91 -11.22 15.44
C ASP A 67 15.46 -11.19 15.93
N THR A 68 15.01 -10.07 16.51
CA THR A 68 13.60 -9.94 16.95
C THR A 68 12.65 -9.92 15.75
N LEU A 69 13.00 -9.19 14.68
CA LEU A 69 12.23 -9.18 13.43
C LEU A 69 12.11 -10.59 12.83
N SER A 70 13.22 -11.33 12.80
CA SER A 70 13.26 -12.71 12.33
C SER A 70 12.41 -13.64 13.19
N SER A 71 12.53 -13.54 14.51
CA SER A 71 11.74 -14.34 15.46
C SER A 71 10.24 -14.04 15.36
N ASP A 72 9.86 -12.76 15.26
CA ASP A 72 8.47 -12.34 15.09
C ASP A 72 7.91 -12.87 13.77
N LEU A 73 8.65 -12.73 12.67
CA LEU A 73 8.22 -13.29 11.38
C LEU A 73 8.05 -14.81 11.46
N ARG A 74 8.96 -15.51 12.13
CA ARG A 74 8.86 -16.96 12.31
C ARG A 74 7.59 -17.34 13.07
N ALA A 75 7.26 -16.61 14.15
CA ALA A 75 6.08 -16.87 14.97
C ALA A 75 4.78 -16.63 14.18
N LEU A 76 4.73 -15.53 13.42
CA LEU A 76 3.58 -15.16 12.59
C LEU A 76 3.28 -16.17 11.47
N THR A 77 4.31 -16.88 10.99
CA THR A 77 4.24 -17.76 9.82
C THR A 77 4.31 -19.25 10.17
N LEU A 78 4.08 -19.63 11.43
CA LEU A 78 4.10 -21.03 11.87
C LEU A 78 3.00 -21.88 11.20
N HIS A 79 1.86 -21.27 10.88
CA HIS A 79 0.69 -21.94 10.33
C HIS A 79 0.06 -21.11 9.20
N PRO A 80 -0.58 -21.76 8.20
CA PRO A 80 -1.36 -21.05 7.21
C PRO A 80 -2.54 -20.36 7.89
N HIS A 81 -2.77 -19.08 7.62
CA HIS A 81 -3.60 -18.23 8.46
C HIS A 81 -4.50 -17.29 7.66
N LEU A 82 -5.26 -17.90 6.75
CA LEU A 82 -6.33 -17.27 5.98
C LEU A 82 -7.39 -16.60 6.88
N ALA A 83 -7.81 -15.39 6.52
CA ALA A 83 -8.79 -14.61 7.29
C ALA A 83 -10.02 -15.44 7.69
N GLY A 84 -10.47 -15.26 8.94
CA GLY A 84 -11.63 -15.97 9.51
C GLY A 84 -11.40 -17.46 9.83
N THR A 85 -10.18 -17.98 9.75
CA THR A 85 -9.83 -19.35 10.17
C THR A 85 -9.28 -19.43 11.60
N PRO A 86 -9.30 -20.60 12.27
CA PRO A 86 -8.73 -20.74 13.61
C PRO A 86 -7.24 -20.40 13.71
N PRO A 87 -6.36 -20.78 12.75
CA PRO A 87 -4.96 -20.30 12.76
C PRO A 87 -4.83 -18.78 12.66
N ALA A 88 -5.64 -18.10 11.85
CA ALA A 88 -5.66 -16.63 11.79
C ALA A 88 -6.01 -15.98 13.13
N ALA A 89 -6.90 -16.61 13.90
CA ALA A 89 -7.20 -16.15 15.26
C ALA A 89 -6.00 -16.31 16.22
N GLN A 90 -5.13 -17.30 16.01
CA GLN A 90 -3.90 -17.47 16.80
C GLN A 90 -2.86 -16.41 16.44
N THR A 91 -2.65 -16.14 15.15
CA THR A 91 -1.78 -15.03 14.71
C THR A 91 -2.30 -13.69 15.24
N ALA A 92 -3.61 -13.47 15.18
CA ALA A 92 -4.25 -12.28 15.76
C ALA A 92 -3.99 -12.16 17.27
N ALA A 93 -4.07 -13.27 18.02
CA ALA A 93 -3.78 -13.29 19.45
C ALA A 93 -2.29 -13.00 19.74
N TYR A 94 -1.37 -13.48 18.90
CA TYR A 94 0.05 -13.16 19.01
C TYR A 94 0.29 -11.65 18.88
N VAL A 95 -0.23 -11.03 17.82
CA VAL A 95 -0.12 -9.59 17.58
C VAL A 95 -0.75 -8.77 18.72
N GLN A 96 -1.95 -9.16 19.17
CA GLN A 96 -2.61 -8.50 20.29
C GLN A 96 -1.78 -8.60 21.58
N SER A 97 -1.26 -9.79 21.90
CA SER A 97 -0.42 -10.04 23.08
C SER A 97 0.86 -9.22 23.04
N HIS A 98 1.46 -9.05 21.87
CA HIS A 98 2.67 -8.23 21.70
C HIS A 98 2.41 -6.78 22.13
N PHE A 99 1.35 -6.16 21.61
CA PHE A 99 0.99 -4.78 21.98
C PHE A 99 0.62 -4.63 23.45
N GLN A 100 -0.11 -5.60 24.02
CA GLN A 100 -0.46 -5.62 25.44
C GLN A 100 0.77 -5.72 26.34
N THR A 101 1.75 -6.56 25.97
CA THR A 101 3.00 -6.73 26.73
C THR A 101 3.87 -5.47 26.72
N LEU A 102 3.76 -4.67 25.66
CA LEU A 102 4.39 -3.35 25.59
C LEU A 102 3.68 -2.29 26.43
N GLY A 103 2.48 -2.56 26.95
CA GLY A 103 1.67 -1.63 27.73
C GLY A 103 0.93 -0.60 26.88
N LEU A 104 0.71 -0.88 25.58
CA LEU A 104 0.00 0.02 24.68
C LEU A 104 -1.52 -0.14 24.82
N ASP A 105 -2.24 0.98 24.96
CA ASP A 105 -3.70 1.00 24.97
C ASP A 105 -4.23 0.52 23.60
N THR A 106 -4.77 -0.70 23.55
CA THR A 106 -5.11 -1.37 22.30
C THR A 106 -6.62 -1.45 22.13
N ARG A 107 -7.16 -0.64 21.22
CA ARG A 107 -8.57 -0.71 20.83
C ARG A 107 -8.77 -1.88 19.87
N THR A 108 -9.87 -2.60 20.03
CA THR A 108 -10.23 -3.70 19.12
C THR A 108 -11.56 -3.37 18.45
N ASN A 109 -11.54 -3.29 17.12
CA ASN A 109 -12.76 -3.22 16.31
C ASN A 109 -13.07 -4.62 15.78
N VAL A 110 -14.35 -4.92 15.58
CA VAL A 110 -14.79 -6.19 15.02
C VAL A 110 -15.85 -5.91 13.97
N TYR A 111 -15.62 -6.42 12.76
CA TYR A 111 -16.60 -6.36 11.67
C TYR A 111 -17.02 -7.76 11.26
N ASN A 112 -18.25 -7.89 10.78
CA ASN A 112 -18.70 -9.12 10.13
C ASN A 112 -18.48 -8.95 8.63
N ALA A 113 -17.52 -9.71 8.08
CA ALA A 113 -17.17 -9.67 6.67
C ALA A 113 -17.67 -10.94 5.95
N LEU A 114 -18.17 -10.79 4.73
CA LEU A 114 -18.54 -11.94 3.90
C LEU A 114 -17.27 -12.49 3.23
N LEU A 115 -16.72 -13.58 3.75
CA LEU A 115 -15.53 -14.22 3.19
C LEU A 115 -15.91 -15.41 2.31
N SER A 116 -14.94 -15.90 1.53
CA SER A 116 -15.09 -16.98 0.57
C SER A 116 -14.10 -18.11 0.89
N TYR A 117 -14.47 -19.37 0.70
CA TYR A 117 -13.58 -20.52 0.94
C TYR A 117 -13.83 -21.64 -0.07
N PRO A 118 -12.78 -22.34 -0.56
CA PRO A 118 -12.97 -23.46 -1.48
C PRO A 118 -13.53 -24.65 -0.71
N VAL A 119 -14.53 -25.30 -1.32
CA VAL A 119 -15.09 -26.58 -0.85
C VAL A 119 -14.59 -27.72 -1.72
N HIS A 120 -14.59 -27.50 -3.04
CA HIS A 120 -14.11 -28.47 -4.02
C HIS A 120 -13.65 -27.73 -5.28
N SER A 121 -12.56 -28.21 -5.86
CA SER A 121 -12.06 -27.79 -7.16
C SER A 121 -11.53 -29.02 -7.91
N SER A 122 -11.91 -29.16 -9.17
CA SER A 122 -11.36 -30.15 -10.08
C SER A 122 -11.22 -29.55 -11.48
N LEU A 123 -10.19 -29.97 -12.19
CA LEU A 123 -9.91 -29.57 -13.55
C LEU A 123 -9.46 -30.80 -14.34
N SER A 124 -10.07 -31.04 -15.50
CA SER A 124 -9.68 -32.11 -16.41
C SER A 124 -9.55 -31.59 -17.84
N ALA A 125 -8.50 -32.01 -18.53
CA ALA A 125 -8.28 -31.76 -19.95
C ALA A 125 -8.82 -32.92 -20.77
N HIS A 126 -9.71 -32.66 -21.74
CA HIS A 126 -10.24 -33.69 -22.64
C HIS A 126 -9.68 -33.52 -24.06
N PHE A 127 -9.17 -34.61 -24.64
CA PHE A 127 -8.48 -34.63 -25.92
C PHE A 127 -9.33 -35.24 -27.05
N SER A 128 -8.97 -34.96 -28.30
CA SER A 128 -9.71 -35.38 -29.51
C SER A 128 -9.69 -36.87 -29.76
N ASN A 129 -8.66 -37.55 -29.24
CA ASN A 129 -8.57 -39.00 -29.20
C ASN A 129 -9.47 -39.64 -28.11
N GLY A 130 -10.29 -38.84 -27.41
CA GLY A 130 -11.19 -39.30 -26.35
C GLY A 130 -10.51 -39.53 -24.99
N THR A 131 -9.20 -39.31 -24.85
CA THR A 131 -8.53 -39.39 -23.56
C THR A 131 -8.84 -38.16 -22.70
N ALA A 132 -8.75 -38.33 -21.38
CA ALA A 132 -8.83 -37.24 -20.42
C ALA A 132 -7.64 -37.30 -19.46
N ALA A 133 -7.15 -36.14 -19.04
CA ALA A 133 -6.11 -36.01 -18.04
C ALA A 133 -6.59 -35.06 -16.93
N ASP A 134 -6.59 -35.55 -15.69
CA ASP A 134 -6.86 -34.72 -14.53
C ASP A 134 -5.65 -33.81 -14.25
N ILE A 135 -5.93 -32.52 -14.07
CA ILE A 135 -4.93 -31.52 -13.73
C ILE A 135 -5.02 -31.27 -12.23
N LEU A 136 -3.92 -31.56 -11.52
CA LEU A 136 -3.83 -31.30 -10.09
C LEU A 136 -3.87 -29.79 -9.81
N LEU A 137 -4.79 -29.40 -8.93
CA LEU A 137 -4.93 -28.04 -8.42
C LEU A 137 -4.41 -27.97 -6.98
N ASP A 138 -3.18 -28.42 -6.78
CA ASP A 138 -2.49 -28.35 -5.51
C ASP A 138 -1.03 -27.91 -5.67
N GLU A 139 -0.44 -27.48 -4.55
CA GLU A 139 0.96 -27.06 -4.48
C GLU A 139 1.78 -28.18 -3.83
N SER A 140 1.86 -29.31 -4.54
CA SER A 140 2.62 -30.50 -4.16
C SER A 140 4.04 -30.15 -3.71
N GLY A 141 4.36 -30.44 -2.43
CA GLY A 141 5.68 -30.22 -1.83
C GLY A 141 5.81 -29.00 -0.91
N ALA A 142 4.80 -28.12 -0.84
CA ALA A 142 4.84 -26.90 -0.02
C ALA A 142 4.45 -27.09 1.47
N GLY A 143 4.07 -28.31 1.87
CA GLY A 143 3.88 -28.69 3.27
C GLY A 143 2.51 -28.36 3.87
N GLY A 144 1.92 -29.36 4.53
CA GLY A 144 0.79 -29.25 5.47
C GLY A 144 -0.58 -29.60 4.89
N LYS A 145 -1.31 -30.54 5.53
CA LYS A 145 -2.73 -30.87 5.23
C LYS A 145 -3.71 -29.70 5.39
N ASN A 146 -3.23 -28.56 5.93
CA ASN A 146 -4.04 -27.42 6.36
C ASN A 146 -3.90 -26.18 5.46
N VAL A 147 -3.09 -26.24 4.39
CA VAL A 147 -3.02 -25.15 3.42
C VAL A 147 -4.29 -25.15 2.55
N VAL A 148 -4.88 -23.97 2.35
CA VAL A 148 -6.05 -23.83 1.47
C VAL A 148 -5.66 -24.20 0.04
N ARG A 149 -6.50 -24.98 -0.65
CA ARG A 149 -6.24 -25.28 -2.07
C ARG A 149 -6.32 -23.99 -2.89
N PRO A 150 -5.46 -23.82 -3.92
CA PRO A 150 -5.54 -22.69 -4.83
C PRO A 150 -6.95 -22.49 -5.39
N TYR A 151 -7.46 -21.26 -5.30
CA TYR A 151 -8.78 -20.89 -5.79
C TYR A 151 -8.87 -19.38 -5.99
N HIS A 152 -9.86 -18.93 -6.75
CA HIS A 152 -10.22 -17.51 -6.82
C HIS A 152 -11.34 -17.23 -5.83
N ALA A 153 -11.07 -16.39 -4.82
CA ALA A 153 -12.10 -15.97 -3.89
C ALA A 153 -13.26 -15.28 -4.61
N TYR A 154 -14.47 -15.53 -4.11
CA TYR A 154 -15.75 -15.05 -4.63
C TYR A 154 -16.17 -15.60 -5.99
N ALA A 155 -15.36 -16.43 -6.65
CA ALA A 155 -15.75 -17.11 -7.87
C ALA A 155 -17.10 -17.83 -7.67
N PRO A 156 -18.04 -17.74 -8.64
CA PRO A 156 -19.31 -18.42 -8.54
C PRO A 156 -19.10 -19.93 -8.49
N SER A 157 -19.95 -20.63 -7.74
CA SER A 157 -19.97 -22.08 -7.80
C SER A 157 -20.63 -22.53 -9.09
N GLY A 158 -20.04 -23.48 -9.79
CA GLY A 158 -20.55 -23.96 -11.06
C GLY A 158 -19.67 -25.00 -11.70
N ALA A 159 -20.18 -25.59 -12.78
CA ALA A 159 -19.41 -26.41 -13.68
C ALA A 159 -19.42 -25.78 -15.08
N ALA A 160 -18.28 -25.71 -15.73
CA ALA A 160 -18.17 -25.28 -17.11
C ALA A 160 -17.46 -26.34 -17.93
N TYR A 161 -17.97 -26.62 -19.13
CA TYR A 161 -17.38 -27.50 -20.13
C TYR A 161 -17.35 -26.75 -21.46
N GLY A 162 -16.16 -26.52 -22.01
CA GLY A 162 -16.01 -25.78 -23.26
C GLY A 162 -14.59 -25.86 -23.80
N ARG A 163 -14.44 -25.60 -25.10
CA ARG A 163 -13.13 -25.57 -25.79
C ARG A 163 -12.17 -24.65 -25.04
N ALA A 164 -10.92 -25.06 -24.86
CA ALA A 164 -9.92 -24.18 -24.27
C ALA A 164 -9.41 -23.19 -25.34
N VAL A 165 -9.42 -21.90 -25.03
CA VAL A 165 -8.84 -20.86 -25.91
C VAL A 165 -7.80 -20.08 -25.13
N PHE A 166 -6.58 -20.05 -25.62
CA PHE A 166 -5.52 -19.25 -25.01
C PHE A 166 -5.69 -17.77 -25.39
N VAL A 167 -5.91 -16.92 -24.39
CA VAL A 167 -6.18 -15.48 -24.54
C VAL A 167 -4.98 -14.62 -24.14
N ASN A 168 -3.78 -15.19 -24.09
CA ASN A 168 -2.57 -14.48 -23.68
C ASN A 168 -2.74 -13.81 -22.30
N TYR A 169 -2.69 -12.48 -22.21
CA TYR A 169 -2.88 -11.76 -20.94
C TYR A 169 -4.33 -11.35 -20.69
N GLY A 170 -5.25 -11.68 -21.61
CA GLY A 170 -6.66 -11.32 -21.53
C GLY A 170 -6.93 -9.84 -21.83
N ARG A 171 -6.06 -9.17 -22.61
CA ARG A 171 -6.24 -7.77 -23.02
C ARG A 171 -7.17 -7.64 -24.21
N GLU A 172 -7.74 -6.46 -24.43
CA GLU A 172 -8.54 -6.17 -25.61
C GLU A 172 -7.76 -6.36 -26.92
N GLU A 173 -6.45 -6.12 -26.92
CA GLU A 173 -5.58 -6.46 -28.07
C GLU A 173 -5.49 -7.96 -28.33
N ASP A 174 -5.51 -8.79 -27.28
CA ASP A 174 -5.45 -10.25 -27.39
C ASP A 174 -6.76 -10.77 -28.00
N TYR A 175 -7.92 -10.31 -27.52
CA TYR A 175 -9.21 -10.67 -28.08
C TYR A 175 -9.40 -10.19 -29.52
N ARG A 176 -8.94 -8.98 -29.86
CA ARG A 176 -8.96 -8.49 -31.25
C ARG A 176 -8.09 -9.34 -32.16
N ALA A 177 -6.91 -9.77 -31.70
CA ALA A 177 -6.03 -10.64 -32.47
C ALA A 177 -6.66 -12.03 -32.73
N LEU A 178 -7.41 -12.57 -31.76
CA LEU A 178 -8.19 -13.81 -31.92
C LEU A 178 -9.36 -13.63 -32.89
N ALA A 179 -10.13 -12.56 -32.74
CA ALA A 179 -11.28 -12.26 -33.61
C ALA A 179 -10.85 -12.05 -35.07
N ALA A 180 -9.71 -11.39 -35.31
CA ALA A 180 -9.13 -11.22 -36.64
C ALA A 180 -8.74 -12.55 -37.32
N ARG A 181 -8.61 -13.63 -36.54
CA ARG A 181 -8.36 -15.00 -37.02
C ARG A 181 -9.62 -15.86 -37.06
N GLY A 182 -10.79 -15.29 -36.79
CA GLY A 182 -12.05 -16.04 -36.74
C GLY A 182 -12.22 -16.90 -35.47
N VAL A 183 -11.37 -16.71 -34.45
CA VAL A 183 -11.49 -17.45 -33.18
C VAL A 183 -12.45 -16.72 -32.25
N SER A 184 -13.61 -17.32 -31.98
CA SER A 184 -14.57 -16.85 -30.98
C SER A 184 -14.33 -17.51 -29.61
N VAL A 185 -14.36 -16.68 -28.56
CA VAL A 185 -14.24 -17.11 -27.15
C VAL A 185 -15.61 -17.36 -26.50
N ALA A 186 -16.72 -17.15 -27.22
CA ALA A 186 -18.05 -17.39 -26.68
C ALA A 186 -18.24 -18.89 -26.36
N GLY A 187 -18.67 -19.19 -25.12
CA GLY A 187 -18.86 -20.55 -24.62
C GLY A 187 -17.56 -21.33 -24.34
N CYS A 188 -16.39 -20.69 -24.44
CA CYS A 188 -15.10 -21.35 -24.25
C CYS A 188 -14.62 -21.29 -22.79
N VAL A 189 -13.60 -22.09 -22.46
CA VAL A 189 -12.77 -21.90 -21.27
C VAL A 189 -11.57 -21.05 -21.68
N ALA A 190 -11.57 -19.77 -21.30
CA ALA A 190 -10.48 -18.86 -21.60
C ALA A 190 -9.28 -19.16 -20.70
N VAL A 191 -8.11 -19.43 -21.29
CA VAL A 191 -6.86 -19.68 -20.58
C VAL A 191 -5.98 -18.45 -20.71
N ALA A 192 -5.74 -17.76 -19.60
CA ALA A 192 -4.92 -16.54 -19.57
C ALA A 192 -3.72 -16.71 -18.65
N ARG A 193 -2.57 -16.19 -19.07
CA ARG A 193 -1.40 -16.04 -18.21
C ARG A 193 -1.53 -14.77 -17.38
N ARG A 194 -1.10 -14.86 -16.12
CA ARG A 194 -1.03 -13.71 -15.22
C ARG A 194 0.02 -12.72 -15.75
N GLY A 195 -0.39 -11.47 -15.89
CA GLY A 195 0.46 -10.34 -16.26
C GLY A 195 0.43 -9.23 -15.22
N THR A 196 1.20 -8.18 -15.48
CA THR A 196 1.26 -6.97 -14.63
C THR A 196 0.33 -5.85 -15.10
N SER A 197 -0.23 -5.96 -16.30
CA SER A 197 -1.03 -4.89 -16.92
C SER A 197 -2.51 -4.90 -16.53
N LEU A 198 -3.05 -6.06 -16.15
CA LEU A 198 -4.46 -6.24 -15.81
C LEU A 198 -4.57 -6.94 -14.46
N SER A 199 -5.54 -6.54 -13.65
CA SER A 199 -5.89 -7.25 -12.42
C SER A 199 -6.51 -8.61 -12.74
N ARG A 200 -6.46 -9.55 -11.79
CA ARG A 200 -7.13 -10.86 -11.90
C ARG A 200 -8.62 -10.68 -12.24
N ASN A 201 -9.27 -9.72 -11.60
CA ASN A 201 -10.67 -9.41 -11.81
C ASN A 201 -10.93 -8.87 -13.23
N SER A 202 -10.11 -7.94 -13.71
CA SER A 202 -10.25 -7.35 -15.05
C SER A 202 -10.13 -8.40 -16.16
N VAL A 203 -9.27 -9.42 -15.98
CA VAL A 203 -9.18 -10.54 -16.92
C VAL A 203 -10.46 -11.37 -16.94
N VAL A 204 -11.05 -11.62 -15.76
CA VAL A 204 -12.31 -12.38 -15.63
C VAL A 204 -13.49 -11.60 -16.22
N GLU A 205 -13.62 -10.31 -15.89
CA GLU A 205 -14.66 -9.42 -16.44
C GLU A 205 -14.55 -9.33 -17.97
N GLY A 206 -13.35 -9.06 -18.48
CA GLY A 206 -13.11 -8.98 -19.93
C GLY A 206 -13.48 -10.29 -20.65
N ALA A 207 -13.10 -11.44 -20.10
CA ALA A 207 -13.50 -12.74 -20.67
C ALA A 207 -15.02 -12.96 -20.64
N ALA A 208 -15.68 -12.58 -19.54
CA ALA A 208 -17.13 -12.70 -19.40
C ALA A 208 -17.88 -11.80 -20.39
N GLU A 209 -17.43 -10.56 -20.62
CA GLU A 209 -18.00 -9.65 -21.63
C GLU A 209 -17.93 -10.22 -23.06
N LYS A 210 -16.89 -11.01 -23.36
CA LYS A 210 -16.76 -11.71 -24.65
C LYS A 210 -17.51 -13.05 -24.69
N GLY A 211 -18.22 -13.41 -23.61
CA GLY A 211 -19.05 -14.61 -23.52
C GLY A 211 -18.31 -15.89 -23.15
N ALA A 212 -17.10 -15.83 -22.58
CA ALA A 212 -16.41 -17.01 -22.09
C ALA A 212 -17.22 -17.69 -20.96
N ALA A 213 -17.24 -19.03 -20.95
CA ALA A 213 -17.95 -19.83 -19.96
C ALA A 213 -17.18 -19.98 -18.64
N ALA A 214 -15.84 -19.98 -18.71
CA ALA A 214 -14.96 -19.99 -17.54
C ALA A 214 -13.60 -19.39 -17.89
N VAL A 215 -12.82 -19.03 -16.85
CA VAL A 215 -11.46 -18.51 -16.98
C VAL A 215 -10.51 -19.36 -16.13
N LEU A 216 -9.42 -19.79 -16.76
CA LEU A 216 -8.27 -20.40 -16.09
C LEU A 216 -7.12 -19.39 -16.09
N LEU A 217 -6.64 -19.03 -14.90
CA LEU A 217 -5.45 -18.20 -14.73
C LEU A 217 -4.26 -19.06 -14.29
N TYR A 218 -3.09 -18.84 -14.92
CA TYR A 218 -1.85 -19.48 -14.51
C TYR A 218 -0.68 -18.49 -14.50
N THR A 219 0.37 -18.81 -13.74
CA THR A 219 1.63 -18.05 -13.72
C THR A 219 2.67 -18.78 -14.55
N GLU A 220 3.31 -18.09 -15.49
CA GLU A 220 4.36 -18.64 -16.36
C GLU A 220 5.73 -18.64 -15.65
N SER A 221 6.49 -19.73 -15.78
CA SER A 221 7.81 -19.88 -15.12
C SER A 221 8.94 -19.12 -15.82
N GLU A 222 10.02 -18.82 -15.08
CA GLU A 222 11.25 -18.19 -15.60
C GLU A 222 11.92 -19.02 -16.72
N GLU A 223 11.86 -20.35 -16.68
CA GLU A 223 12.37 -21.22 -17.75
C GLU A 223 11.56 -21.08 -19.03
N GLY A 224 10.22 -21.01 -18.93
CA GLY A 224 9.34 -20.69 -20.07
C GLY A 224 9.64 -19.31 -20.67
N ARG A 225 10.00 -18.32 -19.84
CA ARG A 225 10.41 -16.98 -20.31
C ARG A 225 11.76 -16.97 -21.03
N ARG A 226 12.73 -17.81 -20.62
CA ARG A 226 14.08 -17.86 -21.23
C ARG A 226 14.10 -18.49 -22.60
N GLU A 227 13.34 -19.57 -22.83
CA GLU A 227 13.22 -20.17 -24.16
C GLU A 227 12.59 -19.21 -25.18
N ILE A 228 11.66 -18.34 -24.74
CA ILE A 228 11.04 -17.30 -25.58
C ILE A 228 12.05 -16.19 -25.95
N ARG A 229 12.97 -15.81 -25.06
CA ARG A 229 13.96 -14.76 -25.33
C ARG A 229 15.04 -15.16 -26.35
N VAL A 230 15.32 -16.46 -26.50
CA VAL A 230 16.31 -16.96 -27.47
C VAL A 230 15.71 -17.05 -28.89
N GLY A 231 14.38 -17.03 -29.04
CA GLY A 231 13.69 -16.98 -30.32
C GLY A 231 12.98 -15.64 -30.54
N GLY A 232 13.63 -14.70 -31.23
CA GLY A 232 13.11 -13.34 -31.46
C GLY A 232 11.62 -13.26 -31.88
N GLN A 233 10.94 -12.29 -31.26
CA GLN A 233 9.68 -11.60 -31.63
C GLN A 233 8.79 -12.29 -32.68
N ARG A 234 7.72 -13.01 -32.26
CA ARG A 234 6.66 -13.47 -33.18
C ARG A 234 5.22 -13.44 -32.63
N ARG A 235 4.31 -13.20 -33.58
CA ARG A 235 2.85 -12.94 -33.55
C ARG A 235 1.99 -14.13 -33.10
N CYS A 236 0.76 -13.84 -32.68
CA CYS A 236 -0.35 -14.79 -32.51
C CYS A 236 -0.61 -15.55 -33.84
N GLU A 237 -0.56 -16.88 -33.93
CA GLU A 237 -1.03 -17.66 -35.10
C GLU A 237 -1.52 -19.07 -34.69
N GLU A 238 -2.48 -19.63 -35.45
CA GLU A 238 -3.14 -20.94 -35.29
C GLU A 238 -2.25 -22.14 -35.72
N ILE A 239 -2.58 -23.37 -35.29
CA ILE A 239 -1.69 -24.57 -35.30
C ILE A 239 -2.44 -25.79 -35.98
N SER A 240 -1.99 -26.35 -37.14
CA SER A 240 -2.44 -27.57 -37.95
C SER A 240 -1.54 -28.87 -38.18
N GLU A 241 -2.06 -30.10 -38.01
CA GLU A 241 -1.41 -31.44 -37.88
C GLU A 241 -0.22 -31.96 -38.77
N ASN A 242 0.83 -32.60 -38.18
CA ASN A 242 1.31 -34.00 -38.46
C ASN A 242 2.65 -34.46 -37.80
N THR A 243 2.77 -35.79 -37.61
CA THR A 243 3.95 -36.67 -37.31
C THR A 243 4.20 -37.10 -35.86
N LEU A 244 3.64 -38.26 -35.51
CA LEU A 244 4.13 -39.18 -34.48
C LEU A 244 5.09 -40.16 -35.14
N ASP A 245 6.32 -40.26 -34.67
CA ASP A 245 7.08 -41.51 -34.78
C ASP A 245 7.84 -41.78 -33.49
N ALA A 246 7.74 -43.04 -33.08
CA ALA A 246 8.35 -43.62 -31.92
C ALA A 246 9.83 -43.92 -32.18
N ASP A 247 10.74 -43.50 -31.30
CA ASP A 247 11.87 -44.37 -30.94
C ASP A 247 12.50 -44.02 -29.58
N PHE A 248 12.87 -45.06 -28.85
CA PHE A 248 13.40 -45.08 -27.50
C PHE A 248 14.80 -45.72 -27.61
N GLY A 249 15.91 -45.01 -27.35
CA GLY A 249 17.21 -45.67 -27.45
C GLY A 249 18.50 -44.88 -27.19
N ARG A 250 19.07 -45.11 -25.99
CA ARG A 250 20.50 -45.26 -25.59
C ARG A 250 21.62 -44.28 -26.06
N ARG A 251 22.52 -44.07 -25.06
CA ARG A 251 23.92 -43.56 -25.04
C ARG A 251 24.02 -42.04 -24.77
N GLY A 252 24.81 -41.51 -23.85
CA GLY A 252 25.77 -42.08 -22.87
C GLY A 252 26.79 -40.99 -22.50
N GLY A 253 27.05 -40.81 -21.19
CA GLY A 253 28.30 -40.31 -20.60
C GLY A 253 28.69 -38.83 -20.72
N GLY A 254 29.00 -38.20 -19.57
CA GLY A 254 29.86 -37.01 -19.49
C GLY A 254 29.45 -35.97 -18.44
N ASP A 255 30.15 -35.93 -17.31
CA ASP A 255 30.08 -34.97 -16.19
C ASP A 255 30.24 -33.50 -16.67
N SER A 256 29.63 -32.46 -16.09
CA SER A 256 29.93 -31.88 -14.77
C SER A 256 29.12 -30.56 -14.54
N GLU A 257 28.74 -30.35 -13.27
CA GLU A 257 28.41 -29.12 -12.50
C GLU A 257 27.94 -27.81 -13.16
N ILE A 258 26.81 -27.26 -12.68
CA ILE A 258 26.66 -26.01 -11.87
C ILE A 258 25.17 -25.59 -11.82
N ALA A 259 24.74 -25.09 -10.65
CA ALA A 259 23.45 -24.45 -10.31
C ALA A 259 22.31 -25.36 -9.85
N GLY A 260 22.26 -25.58 -8.53
CA GLY A 260 21.15 -26.21 -7.82
C GLY A 260 19.85 -25.40 -7.93
N GLY A 261 18.98 -25.83 -8.83
CA GLY A 261 17.58 -25.43 -8.92
C GLY A 261 16.74 -26.15 -7.86
N CYS A 262 15.90 -25.39 -7.16
CA CYS A 262 14.89 -25.93 -6.27
C CYS A 262 13.88 -26.74 -7.09
N GLN A 263 13.87 -28.05 -6.91
CA GLN A 263 12.85 -28.96 -7.44
C GLN A 263 11.53 -28.75 -6.67
N GLY A 264 10.72 -27.81 -7.14
CA GLY A 264 9.29 -27.74 -6.84
C GLY A 264 8.50 -28.47 -7.92
N ALA A 265 7.63 -29.39 -7.52
CA ALA A 265 6.64 -30.13 -8.33
C ALA A 265 7.01 -30.39 -9.81
N ARG A 266 7.54 -31.60 -10.09
CA ARG A 266 7.53 -32.16 -11.45
C ARG A 266 6.08 -32.21 -11.97
N MET A 267 5.73 -31.30 -12.88
CA MET A 267 4.80 -31.61 -13.97
C MET A 267 5.46 -32.72 -14.82
N SER A 268 5.22 -33.98 -14.45
CA SER A 268 5.46 -35.10 -15.38
C SER A 268 4.30 -35.10 -16.38
N GLY A 269 4.36 -34.15 -17.29
CA GLY A 269 3.29 -33.76 -18.21
C GLY A 269 3.41 -32.31 -18.61
N GLY A 270 4.63 -31.85 -18.92
CA GLY A 270 4.84 -30.51 -19.47
C GLY A 270 4.16 -30.39 -20.83
N ILE A 271 3.39 -29.32 -21.03
CA ILE A 271 3.08 -28.84 -22.38
C ILE A 271 4.44 -28.50 -23.01
N PRO A 272 4.80 -29.03 -24.19
CA PRO A 272 6.17 -28.95 -24.69
C PRO A 272 6.66 -27.51 -24.86
N SER A 273 7.89 -27.28 -24.42
CA SER A 273 8.71 -26.05 -24.52
C SER A 273 9.06 -25.60 -25.94
N ARG A 274 8.44 -26.20 -26.96
CA ARG A 274 8.62 -25.83 -28.38
C ARG A 274 7.31 -25.99 -29.16
N PRO A 275 6.50 -24.94 -29.34
CA PRO A 275 5.55 -24.91 -30.43
C PRO A 275 6.32 -24.51 -31.69
N ARG A 276 6.83 -25.49 -32.44
CA ARG A 276 7.28 -25.22 -33.82
C ARG A 276 6.03 -25.05 -34.68
N LEU A 277 5.91 -23.85 -35.26
CA LEU A 277 4.90 -23.47 -36.25
C LEU A 277 4.87 -24.49 -37.39
N GLY A 278 3.66 -24.79 -37.86
CA GLY A 278 3.40 -25.92 -38.75
C GLY A 278 2.58 -27.02 -38.08
N GLY A 279 2.04 -26.73 -36.90
CA GLY A 279 0.66 -27.02 -36.69
C GLY A 279 0.25 -28.38 -36.07
N LEU A 280 -0.85 -28.34 -35.31
CA LEU A 280 -1.66 -29.38 -34.70
C LEU A 280 -2.65 -28.67 -33.78
N VAL A 281 -3.95 -28.93 -33.93
CA VAL A 281 -4.95 -28.62 -32.90
C VAL A 281 -4.56 -29.45 -31.68
N LEU A 282 -3.85 -28.86 -30.71
CA LEU A 282 -3.65 -29.52 -29.44
C LEU A 282 -5.00 -29.54 -28.73
N ALA A 283 -5.65 -30.68 -28.83
CA ALA A 283 -6.97 -30.95 -28.34
C ALA A 283 -7.03 -30.84 -26.81
N LEU A 284 -7.23 -29.63 -26.29
CA LEU A 284 -8.18 -29.48 -25.19
C LEU A 284 -9.53 -29.21 -25.86
N LEU A 285 -10.18 -30.27 -26.35
CA LEU A 285 -11.52 -30.17 -26.94
C LEU A 285 -12.49 -29.57 -25.94
N CYS A 286 -12.33 -29.90 -24.66
CA CYS A 286 -12.99 -29.21 -23.57
C CYS A 286 -12.23 -29.38 -22.26
N SER A 287 -12.44 -28.43 -21.36
CA SER A 287 -12.06 -28.54 -19.96
C SER A 287 -13.31 -28.59 -19.10
N THR A 288 -13.45 -29.58 -18.20
CA THR A 288 -14.40 -29.42 -17.09
C THR A 288 -13.72 -28.68 -15.96
N SER A 289 -14.27 -27.54 -15.56
CA SER A 289 -13.97 -26.95 -14.26
C SER A 289 -15.19 -27.16 -13.39
N LEU A 290 -15.03 -27.79 -12.22
CA LEU A 290 -16.04 -27.78 -11.17
C LEU A 290 -15.47 -26.98 -10.02
N ILE A 291 -16.08 -25.84 -9.73
CA ILE A 291 -15.70 -24.97 -8.63
C ILE A 291 -16.87 -24.93 -7.66
N ARG A 292 -16.62 -25.32 -6.41
CA ARG A 292 -17.56 -25.10 -5.31
C ARG A 292 -16.89 -24.20 -4.28
N VAL A 293 -17.43 -22.99 -4.16
CA VAL A 293 -16.96 -21.95 -3.25
C VAL A 293 -18.09 -21.63 -2.27
N ARG A 294 -17.78 -21.71 -0.98
CA ARG A 294 -18.72 -21.35 0.09
C ARG A 294 -18.44 -19.93 0.55
N LYS A 295 -19.46 -19.09 0.54
CA LYS A 295 -19.44 -17.76 1.14
C LYS A 295 -19.95 -17.83 2.58
N ARG A 296 -19.26 -17.20 3.52
CA ARG A 296 -19.60 -17.25 4.95
C ARG A 296 -19.26 -15.93 5.63
N TRP A 297 -20.19 -15.42 6.43
CA TRP A 297 -19.93 -14.31 7.33
C TRP A 297 -18.95 -14.73 8.43
N GLN A 298 -17.87 -13.96 8.57
CA GLN A 298 -16.82 -14.19 9.56
C GLN A 298 -16.54 -12.90 10.31
N LYS A 299 -16.13 -13.05 11.57
CA LYS A 299 -15.69 -11.93 12.39
C LYS A 299 -14.23 -11.64 12.08
N SER A 300 -13.96 -10.46 11.55
CA SER A 300 -12.61 -9.94 11.35
C SER A 300 -12.28 -8.98 12.50
N LYS A 301 -11.07 -9.09 13.06
CA LYS A 301 -10.62 -8.29 14.21
C LYS A 301 -9.46 -7.38 13.82
N MET A 302 -9.65 -6.10 14.10
CA MET A 302 -8.67 -5.05 13.84
C MET A 302 -8.12 -4.59 15.18
N PHE A 303 -6.80 -4.54 15.32
CA PHE A 303 -6.15 -4.06 16.53
C PHE A 303 -5.54 -2.68 16.28
N LEU A 304 -5.85 -1.74 17.16
CA LEU A 304 -5.46 -0.34 17.06
C LEU A 304 -4.77 0.11 18.36
N PRO A 305 -3.49 -0.26 18.59
CA PRO A 305 -2.68 0.32 19.66
C PRO A 305 -2.51 1.82 19.49
N VAL A 306 -2.78 2.57 20.55
CA VAL A 306 -2.76 4.03 20.57
C VAL A 306 -1.67 4.52 21.51
N ILE A 307 -0.77 5.34 20.97
CA ILE A 307 0.16 6.17 21.74
C ILE A 307 -0.39 7.58 21.72
N ARG A 308 -1.02 7.99 22.82
CA ARG A 308 -1.73 9.28 22.90
C ARG A 308 -0.75 10.45 22.87
N GLY A 309 -1.03 11.44 22.02
CA GLY A 309 -0.26 12.69 21.95
C GLY A 309 -0.51 13.59 23.17
N LEU A 310 0.47 14.43 23.51
CA LEU A 310 0.35 15.35 24.65
C LEU A 310 -0.27 16.70 24.28
N GLU A 311 0.09 17.26 23.13
CA GLU A 311 -0.32 18.62 22.73
C GLU A 311 -1.51 18.61 21.78
N GLU A 312 -1.50 17.69 20.81
CA GLU A 312 -2.52 17.53 19.77
C GLU A 312 -3.09 16.09 19.80
N PRO A 313 -3.72 15.66 20.91
CA PRO A 313 -4.17 14.27 21.09
C PRO A 313 -5.28 13.85 20.09
N ASP A 314 -5.95 14.81 19.47
CA ASP A 314 -7.01 14.61 18.49
C ASP A 314 -6.48 14.48 17.06
N ARG A 315 -5.18 14.64 16.83
CA ARG A 315 -4.53 14.44 15.52
C ARG A 315 -3.86 13.08 15.44
N PHE A 316 -4.11 12.36 14.34
CA PHE A 316 -3.73 10.96 14.20
C PHE A 316 -2.70 10.76 13.09
N VAL A 317 -1.54 10.20 13.45
CA VAL A 317 -0.59 9.60 12.52
C VAL A 317 -0.82 8.09 12.55
N LEU A 318 -1.26 7.51 11.43
CA LEU A 318 -1.61 6.10 11.35
C LEU A 318 -0.49 5.31 10.66
N LEU A 319 -0.11 4.17 11.22
CA LEU A 319 0.81 3.21 10.60
C LEU A 319 0.06 1.90 10.44
N GLY A 320 -0.11 1.40 9.22
CA GLY A 320 -0.94 0.23 8.96
C GLY A 320 -0.29 -0.86 8.14
N ASN A 321 -0.73 -2.09 8.44
CA ASN A 321 -0.36 -3.34 7.77
C ASN A 321 -1.48 -4.37 8.02
N HIS A 322 -1.87 -5.14 7.01
CA HIS A 322 -2.74 -6.30 7.22
C HIS A 322 -1.97 -7.50 7.73
N ARG A 323 -2.71 -8.45 8.32
CA ARG A 323 -2.13 -9.62 9.00
C ARG A 323 -2.57 -10.94 8.38
N ASP A 324 -3.75 -10.97 7.77
CA ASP A 324 -4.23 -12.17 7.09
C ASP A 324 -3.44 -12.46 5.82
N ALA A 325 -3.22 -13.74 5.55
CA ALA A 325 -2.49 -14.21 4.37
C ALA A 325 -3.25 -15.35 3.68
N TRP A 326 -3.09 -15.53 2.37
CA TRP A 326 -3.63 -16.72 1.68
C TRP A 326 -3.14 -18.05 2.28
N THR A 327 -1.84 -18.12 2.58
CA THR A 327 -1.16 -19.31 3.10
C THR A 327 -0.40 -18.95 4.38
N TYR A 328 0.92 -19.09 4.44
CA TYR A 328 1.76 -18.69 5.57
C TYR A 328 2.10 -17.18 5.51
N GLY A 329 2.30 -16.64 4.31
CA GLY A 329 2.41 -15.18 4.09
C GLY A 329 3.62 -14.53 4.73
N ALA A 330 4.83 -15.08 4.53
CA ALA A 330 6.03 -14.52 5.15
C ALA A 330 6.47 -13.21 4.52
N VAL A 331 6.30 -13.07 3.21
CA VAL A 331 6.41 -11.79 2.52
C VAL A 331 5.10 -11.03 2.72
N ASP A 332 4.00 -11.59 2.19
CA ASP A 332 2.68 -10.98 2.13
C ASP A 332 1.75 -11.60 3.21
N PRO A 333 1.48 -10.91 4.33
CA PRO A 333 1.96 -9.56 4.72
C PRO A 333 2.91 -9.54 5.91
N ASN A 334 3.31 -10.71 6.43
CA ASN A 334 3.88 -10.78 7.78
C ASN A 334 5.28 -10.17 7.89
N SER A 335 5.95 -9.89 6.76
CA SER A 335 7.15 -9.05 6.75
C SER A 335 6.84 -7.62 7.25
N GLY A 336 5.72 -7.04 6.81
CA GLY A 336 5.18 -5.77 7.32
C GLY A 336 4.67 -5.88 8.75
N THR A 337 3.99 -6.98 9.10
CA THR A 337 3.53 -7.17 10.48
C THR A 337 4.71 -7.23 11.45
N ALA A 338 5.76 -7.98 11.12
CA ALA A 338 6.99 -8.04 11.92
C ALA A 338 7.64 -6.65 12.06
N ALA A 339 7.72 -5.87 10.97
CA ALA A 339 8.22 -4.51 11.02
C ALA A 339 7.37 -3.59 11.93
N LEU A 340 6.03 -3.71 11.88
CA LEU A 340 5.12 -2.95 12.73
C LEU A 340 5.29 -3.30 14.22
N LEU A 341 5.42 -4.59 14.54
CA LEU A 341 5.67 -5.07 15.90
C LEU A 341 7.00 -4.55 16.47
N ASP A 342 8.04 -4.49 15.63
CA ASP A 342 9.33 -3.94 16.02
C ASP A 342 9.28 -2.40 16.20
N ILE A 343 8.57 -1.67 15.34
CA ILE A 343 8.32 -0.23 15.54
C ILE A 343 7.60 0.01 16.88
N ALA A 344 6.56 -0.77 17.19
CA ALA A 344 5.84 -0.68 18.45
C ALA A 344 6.78 -0.87 19.66
N ARG A 345 7.66 -1.87 19.59
CA ARG A 345 8.68 -2.15 20.61
C ARG A 345 9.65 -0.99 20.77
N ARG A 346 10.12 -0.41 19.68
CA ARG A 346 11.04 0.75 19.69
C ARG A 346 10.36 2.00 20.26
N PHE A 347 9.12 2.29 19.88
CA PHE A 347 8.35 3.41 20.46
C PHE A 347 8.09 3.21 21.95
N ALA A 348 7.74 2.01 22.39
CA ALA A 348 7.61 1.70 23.82
C ALA A 348 8.92 1.92 24.60
N LEU A 349 10.08 1.61 23.99
CA LEU A 349 11.39 1.94 24.56
C LEU A 349 11.61 3.45 24.68
N LEU A 350 11.30 4.23 23.64
CA LEU A 350 11.40 5.68 23.69
C LEU A 350 10.51 6.26 24.81
N MET A 351 9.27 5.76 24.93
CA MET A 351 8.32 6.18 25.97
C MET A 351 8.86 5.94 27.38
N ARG A 352 9.48 4.77 27.63
CA ARG A 352 10.14 4.46 28.91
C ARG A 352 11.32 5.40 29.21
N LEU A 353 11.90 6.01 28.18
CA LEU A 353 12.99 6.98 28.28
C LEU A 353 12.51 8.44 28.25
N GLY A 354 11.20 8.66 28.40
CA GLY A 354 10.58 9.98 28.57
C GLY A 354 10.07 10.62 27.29
N TRP A 355 10.10 9.93 26.15
CA TRP A 355 9.48 10.43 24.92
C TRP A 355 7.96 10.34 25.01
N ASN A 356 7.28 11.41 24.59
CA ASN A 356 5.85 11.39 24.37
C ASN A 356 5.57 12.18 23.09
N PRO A 357 4.78 11.66 22.15
CA PRO A 357 4.56 12.34 20.90
C PRO A 357 3.67 13.58 21.08
N ARG A 358 3.84 14.55 20.19
CA ARG A 358 2.98 15.75 20.14
C ARG A 358 1.57 15.36 19.70
N ARG A 359 1.46 14.54 18.65
CA ARG A 359 0.23 14.01 18.05
C ARG A 359 0.03 12.56 18.44
N THR A 360 -1.21 12.08 18.37
CA THR A 360 -1.50 10.67 18.64
C THR A 360 -1.00 9.78 17.50
N ILE A 361 -0.24 8.75 17.83
CA ILE A 361 0.20 7.71 16.89
C ILE A 361 -0.70 6.48 17.07
N VAL A 362 -1.26 5.98 15.97
CA VAL A 362 -2.11 4.79 15.95
C VAL A 362 -1.45 3.73 15.08
N LEU A 363 -1.09 2.61 15.68
CA LEU A 363 -0.64 1.42 14.96
C LEU A 363 -1.89 0.64 14.53
N CYS A 364 -1.92 0.11 13.32
CA CYS A 364 -3.10 -0.53 12.75
C CYS A 364 -2.73 -1.91 12.22
N SER A 365 -3.31 -2.96 12.82
CA SER A 365 -3.23 -4.33 12.31
C SER A 365 -4.57 -4.70 11.69
N TRP A 366 -4.63 -4.69 10.36
CA TRP A 366 -5.81 -4.98 9.56
C TRP A 366 -6.01 -6.49 9.37
N ASP A 367 -7.23 -6.87 8.97
CA ASP A 367 -7.65 -8.26 8.77
C ASP A 367 -8.60 -8.31 7.58
N ALA A 368 -8.64 -9.44 6.88
CA ALA A 368 -9.37 -9.65 5.63
C ALA A 368 -9.01 -8.69 4.48
N GLU A 369 -7.74 -8.28 4.39
CA GLU A 369 -7.23 -7.51 3.24
C GLU A 369 -7.26 -8.35 1.97
N GLU A 370 -6.83 -9.61 2.05
CA GLU A 370 -6.63 -10.50 0.89
C GLU A 370 -7.94 -10.78 0.12
N PHE A 371 -9.06 -10.61 0.83
CA PHE A 371 -10.41 -10.74 0.33
C PHE A 371 -10.95 -9.46 -0.33
N GLY A 372 -10.15 -8.40 -0.37
CA GLY A 372 -10.46 -7.06 -0.83
C GLY A 372 -10.20 -6.79 -2.32
N MET A 373 -9.65 -7.72 -3.09
CA MET A 373 -9.30 -7.43 -4.50
C MET A 373 -10.44 -7.72 -5.51
N VAL A 374 -11.70 -7.76 -5.08
CA VAL A 374 -12.82 -8.14 -5.95
C VAL A 374 -13.74 -6.94 -6.22
N GLY A 375 -13.29 -6.04 -7.11
CA GLY A 375 -14.18 -5.06 -7.70
C GLY A 375 -15.32 -5.74 -8.47
N ASN A 376 -16.55 -5.29 -8.28
CA ASN A 376 -17.72 -5.52 -9.16
C ASN A 376 -18.24 -6.95 -9.45
N VAL A 377 -17.74 -8.03 -8.81
CA VAL A 377 -18.20 -9.40 -9.16
C VAL A 377 -19.64 -9.74 -8.72
N LEU A 378 -20.35 -8.92 -7.91
CA LEU A 378 -21.64 -9.36 -7.34
C LEU A 378 -22.90 -8.55 -7.62
N SER A 379 -22.85 -7.32 -8.17
CA SER A 379 -24.01 -6.56 -8.69
C SER A 379 -23.69 -5.06 -8.70
N PRO A 380 -24.29 -4.23 -9.58
CA PRO A 380 -24.27 -2.76 -9.46
C PRO A 380 -24.81 -2.22 -8.11
N SER A 381 -25.42 -3.08 -7.28
CA SER A 381 -25.90 -2.74 -5.93
C SER A 381 -25.07 -3.33 -4.78
N VAL A 382 -24.00 -4.09 -5.06
CA VAL A 382 -23.13 -4.68 -4.04
C VAL A 382 -21.68 -4.35 -4.39
N THR A 383 -21.19 -3.23 -3.86
CA THR A 383 -19.76 -2.91 -3.85
C THR A 383 -19.11 -3.84 -2.83
N ILE A 384 -18.40 -4.87 -3.28
CA ILE A 384 -17.51 -5.64 -2.40
C ILE A 384 -16.39 -4.69 -1.99
N SER A 385 -16.29 -4.43 -0.69
CA SER A 385 -15.29 -3.55 -0.09
C SER A 385 -13.90 -4.01 -0.50
N VAL A 386 -13.10 -3.07 -1.03
CA VAL A 386 -11.66 -3.27 -1.19
C VAL A 386 -11.03 -3.31 0.20
N MET A 387 -10.03 -4.15 0.44
CA MET A 387 -9.34 -4.34 1.73
C MET A 387 -10.26 -4.27 2.96
N ILE A 388 -11.01 -5.34 3.22
CA ILE A 388 -12.23 -5.29 4.04
C ILE A 388 -11.97 -4.64 5.40
N GLY A 389 -10.97 -5.08 6.15
CA GLY A 389 -10.72 -4.55 7.51
C GLY A 389 -10.46 -3.05 7.56
N SER A 390 -9.59 -2.54 6.69
CA SER A 390 -9.24 -1.12 6.64
C SER A 390 -10.38 -0.27 6.06
N THR A 391 -11.09 -0.75 5.03
CA THR A 391 -12.23 -0.03 4.44
C THR A 391 -13.38 0.11 5.41
N GLU A 392 -13.83 -0.97 6.07
CA GLU A 392 -14.92 -0.89 7.05
C GLU A 392 -14.56 0.07 8.19
N TRP A 393 -13.30 0.09 8.61
CA TRP A 393 -12.82 1.03 9.61
C TRP A 393 -12.82 2.48 9.13
N VAL A 394 -12.35 2.73 7.90
CA VAL A 394 -12.37 4.07 7.30
C VAL A 394 -13.81 4.56 7.12
N GLU A 395 -14.73 3.72 6.66
CA GLU A 395 -16.14 4.07 6.48
C GLU A 395 -16.80 4.40 7.82
N GLN A 396 -16.54 3.61 8.87
CA GLN A 396 -17.03 3.90 10.22
C GLN A 396 -16.48 5.23 10.77
N ASN A 397 -15.25 5.61 10.41
CA ASN A 397 -14.55 6.78 10.97
C ASN A 397 -14.44 7.96 10.01
N LEU A 398 -15.12 7.94 8.86
CA LEU A 398 -14.91 8.88 7.76
C LEU A 398 -15.01 10.35 8.18
N VAL A 399 -16.02 10.69 8.99
CA VAL A 399 -16.25 12.05 9.49
C VAL A 399 -15.09 12.52 10.37
N ASN A 400 -14.55 11.62 11.21
CA ASN A 400 -13.41 11.94 12.08
C ASN A 400 -12.12 12.07 11.29
N LEU A 401 -11.87 11.13 10.36
CA LEU A 401 -10.64 11.06 9.59
C LEU A 401 -10.38 12.34 8.79
N GLY A 402 -11.41 12.90 8.15
CA GLY A 402 -11.26 14.14 7.38
C GLY A 402 -10.71 15.31 8.21
N SER A 403 -11.08 15.42 9.49
CA SER A 403 -10.64 16.53 10.36
C SER A 403 -9.43 16.23 11.24
N LYS A 404 -9.06 14.95 11.40
CA LYS A 404 -8.12 14.51 12.45
C LYS A 404 -6.91 13.73 11.92
N ALA A 405 -7.04 13.04 10.78
CA ALA A 405 -5.95 12.23 10.25
C ALA A 405 -4.88 13.13 9.63
N VAL A 406 -3.63 12.97 10.06
CA VAL A 406 -2.46 13.67 9.53
C VAL A 406 -1.90 12.95 8.31
N ALA A 407 -1.69 11.65 8.43
CA ALA A 407 -1.28 10.79 7.34
C ALA A 407 -1.51 9.32 7.68
N TYR A 408 -1.56 8.49 6.65
CA TYR A 408 -1.54 7.04 6.76
C TYR A 408 -0.27 6.47 6.11
N LEU A 409 0.55 5.77 6.89
CA LEU A 409 1.80 5.18 6.46
C LEU A 409 1.61 3.66 6.33
N ASN A 410 1.53 3.17 5.10
CA ASN A 410 1.32 1.78 4.76
C ASN A 410 2.67 1.06 4.57
N VAL A 411 2.80 -0.12 5.18
CA VAL A 411 3.79 -1.11 4.79
C VAL A 411 3.10 -2.46 4.81
N ASP A 412 2.71 -2.91 3.63
CA ASP A 412 2.12 -4.21 3.40
C ASP A 412 3.22 -5.29 3.46
N CYS A 413 3.94 -5.46 2.37
CA CYS A 413 5.12 -6.29 2.28
C CYS A 413 6.36 -5.45 2.58
N ALA A 414 6.92 -5.55 3.79
CA ALA A 414 8.15 -4.85 4.14
C ALA A 414 9.34 -5.24 3.24
N VAL A 415 9.47 -6.55 2.96
CA VAL A 415 10.57 -7.07 2.14
C VAL A 415 10.09 -8.20 1.24
N GLN A 416 10.32 -8.04 -0.05
CA GLN A 416 10.05 -8.98 -1.14
C GLN A 416 11.34 -9.36 -1.89
N GLY A 417 12.39 -8.55 -1.72
CA GLY A 417 13.68 -8.70 -2.40
C GLY A 417 14.55 -7.44 -2.27
N PRO A 418 15.62 -7.29 -3.07
CA PRO A 418 16.49 -6.13 -3.03
C PRO A 418 15.88 -4.88 -3.70
N GLY A 419 16.37 -3.70 -3.30
CA GLY A 419 16.00 -2.40 -3.85
C GLY A 419 14.79 -1.75 -3.20
N PHE A 420 14.93 -0.49 -2.80
CA PHE A 420 13.86 0.28 -2.16
C PHE A 420 12.89 0.91 -3.18
N TYR A 421 11.60 0.79 -2.88
CA TYR A 421 10.50 1.40 -3.63
C TYR A 421 9.52 2.07 -2.69
N ALA A 422 8.87 3.13 -3.19
CA ALA A 422 7.83 3.81 -2.45
C ALA A 422 6.83 4.49 -3.38
N GLY A 423 5.61 4.64 -2.90
CA GLY A 423 4.57 5.50 -3.46
C GLY A 423 4.06 6.47 -2.39
N ALA A 424 3.66 7.67 -2.80
CA ALA A 424 3.12 8.66 -1.87
C ALA A 424 2.18 9.66 -2.56
N THR A 425 1.34 10.30 -1.76
CA THR A 425 0.72 11.57 -2.14
C THR A 425 1.78 12.69 -2.13
N PRO A 426 1.85 13.59 -3.14
CA PRO A 426 3.01 14.48 -3.37
C PRO A 426 3.48 15.33 -2.19
N GLN A 427 2.57 15.71 -1.31
CA GLN A 427 2.86 16.51 -0.13
C GLN A 427 3.76 15.79 0.90
N LEU A 428 3.93 14.48 0.80
CA LEU A 428 4.79 13.66 1.66
C LEU A 428 6.14 13.31 1.02
N ASP A 429 6.39 13.71 -0.23
CA ASP A 429 7.60 13.33 -0.97
C ASP A 429 8.88 13.78 -0.26
N ASP A 430 8.91 15.03 0.19
CA ASP A 430 10.08 15.61 0.84
C ASP A 430 10.37 14.91 2.18
N LEU A 431 9.34 14.63 2.97
CA LEU A 431 9.48 13.87 4.21
C LEU A 431 10.12 12.51 3.94
N LEU A 432 9.60 11.78 2.94
CA LEU A 432 10.11 10.46 2.57
C LEU A 432 11.58 10.53 2.12
N VAL A 433 11.94 11.54 1.33
CA VAL A 433 13.32 11.80 0.92
C VAL A 433 14.23 12.13 2.10
N GLU A 434 13.76 12.92 3.08
CA GLU A 434 14.56 13.25 4.26
C GLU A 434 14.80 12.04 5.15
N VAL A 435 13.78 11.22 5.45
CA VAL A 435 13.95 10.04 6.32
C VAL A 435 14.88 9.00 5.69
N THR A 436 14.85 8.85 4.36
CA THR A 436 15.72 7.91 3.64
C THR A 436 17.19 8.34 3.63
N LYS A 437 17.51 9.61 3.87
CA LYS A 437 18.89 10.08 4.09
C LYS A 437 19.44 9.65 5.45
N MET A 438 18.58 9.36 6.43
CA MET A 438 18.97 9.00 7.78
C MET A 438 19.21 7.49 7.97
N VAL A 439 18.65 6.67 7.07
CA VAL A 439 18.72 5.20 7.13
C VAL A 439 19.85 4.68 6.25
N LYS A 440 20.64 3.73 6.77
CA LYS A 440 21.67 3.02 6.00
C LYS A 440 21.02 2.00 5.06
N ASP A 441 21.55 1.86 3.86
CA ASP A 441 21.07 0.85 2.92
C ASP A 441 21.77 -0.51 3.19
N PRO A 442 21.02 -1.58 3.48
CA PRO A 442 21.59 -2.92 3.58
C PRO A 442 22.09 -3.49 2.25
N ASP A 443 21.60 -2.98 1.11
CA ASP A 443 22.03 -3.44 -0.22
C ASP A 443 23.32 -2.75 -0.71
N SER A 444 23.83 -1.75 0.02
CA SER A 444 25.01 -0.99 -0.40
C SER A 444 25.81 -0.48 0.80
N GLU A 445 27.00 -1.06 1.00
CA GLU A 445 27.86 -0.76 2.13
C GLU A 445 28.26 0.73 2.20
N GLY A 446 28.13 1.32 3.39
CA GLY A 446 28.48 2.72 3.65
C GLY A 446 27.55 3.77 3.04
N MET A 447 26.53 3.35 2.27
CA MET A 447 25.55 4.25 1.66
C MET A 447 24.29 4.40 2.52
N THR A 448 23.67 5.57 2.41
CA THR A 448 22.31 5.81 2.91
C THR A 448 21.32 5.31 1.87
N LEU A 449 20.14 4.87 2.30
CA LEU A 449 19.07 4.40 1.42
C LEU A 449 18.75 5.42 0.31
N TYR A 450 18.70 6.71 0.63
CA TYR A 450 18.52 7.79 -0.37
C TYR A 450 19.58 7.79 -1.48
N LYS A 451 20.86 7.54 -1.15
CA LYS A 451 21.96 7.58 -2.13
C LYS A 451 21.87 6.40 -3.08
N THR A 452 21.61 5.20 -2.56
CA THR A 452 21.41 4.01 -3.38
C THR A 452 20.16 4.17 -4.23
N TRP A 453 19.03 4.55 -3.63
CA TRP A 453 17.76 4.74 -4.31
C TRP A 453 17.90 5.72 -5.49
N LYS A 454 18.55 6.87 -5.26
CA LYS A 454 18.85 7.87 -6.30
C LYS A 454 19.76 7.32 -7.39
N THR A 455 20.77 6.53 -7.04
CA THR A 455 21.75 6.01 -8.01
C THR A 455 21.13 4.91 -8.88
N THR A 456 20.47 3.93 -8.26
CA THR A 456 19.85 2.79 -8.92
C THR A 456 18.74 3.21 -9.88
N ASN A 457 17.91 4.18 -9.49
CA ASN A 457 16.78 4.63 -10.29
C ASN A 457 17.09 5.84 -11.20
N LYS A 458 18.36 6.26 -11.29
CA LYS A 458 18.77 7.49 -12.01
C LYS A 458 17.99 8.74 -11.57
N GLY A 459 17.65 8.79 -10.28
CA GLY A 459 16.76 9.78 -9.69
C GLY A 459 15.97 9.18 -8.53
N VAL A 460 15.28 10.04 -7.78
CA VAL A 460 14.28 9.58 -6.81
C VAL A 460 12.97 9.40 -7.57
N ASN A 461 12.45 8.17 -7.57
CA ASN A 461 11.17 7.85 -8.21
C ASN A 461 10.17 7.42 -7.15
N ILE A 462 9.26 8.34 -6.80
CA ILE A 462 8.12 8.10 -5.91
C ILE A 462 6.89 7.86 -6.77
N GLN A 463 6.32 6.68 -6.66
CA GLN A 463 5.09 6.32 -7.36
C GLN A 463 3.88 7.05 -6.76
N ARG A 464 2.77 7.08 -7.48
CA ARG A 464 1.55 7.76 -7.03
C ARG A 464 0.51 6.73 -6.68
N LEU A 465 -0.16 6.93 -5.55
CA LEU A 465 -1.10 5.99 -4.93
C LEU A 465 -2.47 5.99 -5.62
N ALA A 466 -2.49 5.76 -6.93
CA ALA A 466 -3.70 5.64 -7.74
C ALA A 466 -4.25 4.21 -7.80
N GLY A 467 -3.44 3.21 -7.38
CA GLY A 467 -3.81 1.79 -7.32
C GLY A 467 -4.67 1.44 -6.10
N VAL A 468 -5.24 0.24 -6.11
CA VAL A 468 -6.11 -0.31 -5.05
C VAL A 468 -5.55 -1.63 -4.52
N ASP A 469 -4.22 -1.69 -4.46
CA ASP A 469 -3.42 -2.90 -4.26
C ASP A 469 -2.99 -3.12 -2.80
N SER A 470 -3.37 -2.23 -1.87
CA SER A 470 -3.19 -2.43 -0.42
C SER A 470 -4.11 -1.51 0.40
N ASP A 471 -4.00 -1.55 1.72
CA ASP A 471 -4.84 -0.85 2.71
C ASP A 471 -4.81 0.68 2.63
N PHE A 472 -3.85 1.29 1.90
CA PHE A 472 -3.84 2.75 1.70
C PHE A 472 -5.02 3.24 0.84
N ALA A 473 -5.63 2.36 0.03
CA ALA A 473 -6.66 2.71 -0.93
C ALA A 473 -7.88 3.43 -0.30
N PRO A 474 -8.53 2.93 0.77
CA PRO A 474 -9.62 3.66 1.43
C PRO A 474 -9.16 5.00 2.03
N PHE A 475 -7.94 5.10 2.54
CA PHE A 475 -7.42 6.36 3.09
C PHE A 475 -7.27 7.43 2.02
N VAL A 476 -6.60 7.11 0.90
CA VAL A 476 -6.37 8.08 -0.19
C VAL A 476 -7.67 8.33 -0.95
N GLN A 477 -8.31 7.27 -1.45
CA GLN A 477 -9.31 7.40 -2.50
C GLN A 477 -10.71 7.66 -1.95
N HIS A 478 -11.00 7.24 -0.72
CA HIS A 478 -12.29 7.42 -0.08
C HIS A 478 -12.29 8.53 0.98
N ALA A 479 -11.29 8.57 1.87
CA ALA A 479 -11.20 9.55 2.94
C ALA A 479 -10.42 10.82 2.59
N GLY A 480 -9.55 10.79 1.58
CA GLY A 480 -8.71 11.93 1.21
C GLY A 480 -7.56 12.19 2.18
N VAL A 481 -7.10 11.16 2.90
CA VAL A 481 -5.98 11.22 3.84
C VAL A 481 -4.65 11.09 3.05
N PRO A 482 -3.66 11.97 3.30
CA PRO A 482 -2.31 11.83 2.74
C PRO A 482 -1.69 10.50 3.13
N SER A 483 -1.06 9.80 2.18
CA SER A 483 -0.51 8.47 2.45
C SER A 483 0.85 8.21 1.81
N ILE A 484 1.60 7.30 2.43
CA ILE A 484 2.81 6.67 1.88
C ILE A 484 2.59 5.17 1.85
N ASP A 485 3.12 4.49 0.84
CA ASP A 485 3.35 3.06 0.77
C ASP A 485 4.84 2.82 0.47
N MET A 486 5.50 1.89 1.15
CA MET A 486 6.94 1.67 1.00
C MET A 486 7.35 0.22 1.26
N TYR A 487 8.35 -0.27 0.51
CA TYR A 487 8.77 -1.66 0.55
C TYR A 487 10.13 -1.89 -0.11
N TYR A 488 10.77 -3.02 0.21
CA TYR A 488 11.97 -3.53 -0.48
C TYR A 488 11.60 -4.64 -1.47
N GLY A 489 12.08 -4.58 -2.72
CA GLY A 489 11.80 -5.52 -3.80
C GLY A 489 10.42 -5.31 -4.44
N ARG A 490 10.30 -5.54 -5.76
CA ARG A 490 9.05 -5.25 -6.50
C ARG A 490 8.17 -6.46 -6.76
N ASP A 491 8.78 -7.59 -7.12
CA ASP A 491 8.09 -8.82 -7.48
C ASP A 491 8.84 -9.99 -6.84
N PHE A 492 8.10 -11.00 -6.39
CA PHE A 492 8.69 -12.21 -5.83
C PHE A 492 7.97 -13.47 -6.33
N PRO A 493 8.72 -14.57 -6.58
CA PRO A 493 8.21 -15.73 -7.31
C PRO A 493 7.19 -16.57 -6.55
N VAL A 494 7.09 -16.41 -5.22
CA VAL A 494 6.21 -17.22 -4.36
C VAL A 494 4.94 -16.49 -3.92
N TYR A 495 4.64 -15.32 -4.52
CA TYR A 495 3.46 -14.51 -4.19
C TYR A 495 2.14 -15.29 -4.23
N HIS A 496 1.38 -15.23 -3.13
CA HIS A 496 0.09 -15.91 -2.94
C HIS A 496 0.13 -17.43 -3.12
N THR A 497 1.30 -18.05 -2.90
CA THR A 497 1.49 -19.52 -2.94
C THR A 497 1.80 -20.05 -1.55
N ALA A 498 1.71 -21.37 -1.36
CA ALA A 498 2.15 -22.05 -0.14
C ALA A 498 3.67 -21.98 0.09
N PHE A 499 4.45 -21.55 -0.90
CA PHE A 499 5.89 -21.39 -0.78
C PHE A 499 6.29 -20.05 -0.14
N ASP A 500 5.37 -19.10 0.00
CA ASP A 500 5.58 -17.87 0.76
C ASP A 500 5.68 -18.19 2.26
N SER A 501 6.87 -18.56 2.68
CA SER A 501 7.17 -19.14 3.99
C SER A 501 8.39 -18.49 4.62
N TYR A 502 8.52 -18.57 5.94
CA TYR A 502 9.70 -18.07 6.63
C TYR A 502 11.01 -18.60 6.04
N ASN A 503 11.03 -19.89 5.66
CA ASN A 503 12.23 -20.50 5.08
C ASN A 503 12.62 -19.84 3.75
N TRP A 504 11.64 -19.41 2.95
CA TRP A 504 11.92 -18.65 1.74
C TRP A 504 12.47 -17.27 2.09
N MET A 505 11.88 -16.57 3.06
CA MET A 505 12.37 -15.26 3.51
C MET A 505 13.81 -15.34 4.01
N ALA A 506 14.08 -16.24 4.96
CA ALA A 506 15.39 -16.38 5.60
C ALA A 506 16.48 -16.90 4.65
N LYS A 507 16.12 -17.47 3.49
CA LYS A 507 17.08 -17.98 2.50
C LYS A 507 17.26 -17.08 1.28
N TYR A 508 16.19 -16.41 0.84
CA TYR A 508 16.16 -15.69 -0.44
C TYR A 508 15.70 -14.24 -0.29
N GLY A 509 14.68 -13.98 0.53
CA GLY A 509 14.11 -12.63 0.69
C GLY A 509 15.03 -11.67 1.43
N ASP A 510 15.41 -12.02 2.66
CA ASP A 510 16.27 -11.20 3.53
C ASP A 510 17.03 -12.07 4.55
N PRO A 511 18.10 -12.78 4.14
CA PRO A 511 18.77 -13.76 5.01
C PRO A 511 19.32 -13.21 6.33
N LEU A 512 19.65 -11.91 6.38
CA LEU A 512 20.17 -11.24 7.58
C LEU A 512 19.14 -10.32 8.25
N PHE A 513 17.92 -10.24 7.71
CA PHE A 513 16.84 -9.38 8.19
C PHE A 513 17.20 -7.88 8.22
N GLN A 514 18.20 -7.46 7.43
CA GLN A 514 18.68 -6.07 7.44
C GLN A 514 17.81 -5.15 6.59
N ARG A 515 17.12 -5.68 5.57
CA ARG A 515 16.10 -4.93 4.80
C ARG A 515 14.87 -4.65 5.66
N HIS A 516 14.46 -5.62 6.49
CA HIS A 516 13.41 -5.40 7.49
C HIS A 516 13.80 -4.30 8.49
N VAL A 517 15.06 -4.29 8.95
CA VAL A 517 15.56 -3.21 9.82
C VAL A 517 15.50 -1.85 9.13
N ALA A 518 15.91 -1.78 7.86
CA ALA A 518 15.94 -0.54 7.10
C ALA A 518 14.53 0.03 6.87
N ILE A 519 13.58 -0.78 6.40
CA ILE A 519 12.21 -0.35 6.14
C ILE A 519 11.47 0.03 7.42
N ALA A 520 11.64 -0.71 8.52
CA ALA A 520 11.12 -0.33 9.84
C ALA A 520 11.73 1.01 10.33
N GLY A 521 12.99 1.25 9.99
CA GLY A 521 13.68 2.52 10.23
C GLY A 521 13.03 3.69 9.49
N VAL A 522 12.81 3.56 8.18
CA VAL A 522 12.14 4.60 7.36
C VAL A 522 10.71 4.85 7.86
N TRP A 523 9.94 3.77 8.06
CA TRP A 523 8.53 3.83 8.43
C TRP A 523 8.32 4.50 9.80
N GLY A 524 9.07 4.07 10.82
CA GLY A 524 8.96 4.67 12.14
C GLY A 524 9.56 6.08 12.24
N LEU A 525 10.61 6.41 11.46
CA LEU A 525 11.11 7.79 11.40
C LEU A 525 10.08 8.75 10.78
N ALA A 526 9.41 8.35 9.70
CA ALA A 526 8.34 9.14 9.10
C ALA A 526 7.22 9.42 10.11
N ALA A 527 6.87 8.40 10.90
CA ALA A 527 5.91 8.56 11.99
C ALA A 527 6.40 9.48 13.11
N LEU A 528 7.68 9.43 13.51
CA LEU A 528 8.25 10.35 14.50
C LEU A 528 8.23 11.80 14.01
N HIS A 529 8.56 12.04 12.74
CA HIS A 529 8.47 13.38 12.16
C HIS A 529 7.03 13.91 12.18
N LEU A 530 6.06 13.15 11.67
CA LEU A 530 4.66 13.56 11.65
C LEU A 530 4.06 13.68 13.07
N GLY A 531 4.52 12.82 13.98
CA GLY A 531 4.06 12.73 15.37
C GLY A 531 4.64 13.80 16.30
N ASP A 532 5.86 14.28 16.04
CA ASP A 532 6.58 15.17 16.95
C ASP A 532 6.87 16.56 16.40
N ASP A 533 7.04 16.72 15.08
CA ASP A 533 7.45 18.01 14.53
C ASP A 533 6.37 19.07 14.81
N PRO A 534 6.73 20.24 15.37
CA PRO A 534 5.76 21.29 15.67
C PRO A 534 4.96 21.70 14.44
N ILE A 535 5.65 21.84 13.31
CA ILE A 535 5.08 22.11 12.00
C ILE A 535 5.10 20.81 11.20
N LEU A 536 3.94 20.41 10.67
CA LEU A 536 3.85 19.22 9.84
C LEU A 536 4.72 19.36 8.58
N PRO A 537 5.58 18.37 8.26
CA PRO A 537 6.45 18.40 7.09
C PRO A 537 5.70 18.07 5.79
N LEU A 538 4.58 18.76 5.53
CA LEU A 538 3.76 18.63 4.33
C LEU A 538 4.11 19.74 3.32
N ASN A 539 4.51 19.35 2.11
CA ASN A 539 4.86 20.31 1.05
C ASN A 539 3.85 20.32 -0.11
N TYR A 540 2.90 21.26 -0.06
CA TYR A 540 1.90 21.41 -1.12
C TYR A 540 2.44 22.00 -2.44
N LEU A 541 3.66 22.55 -2.46
CA LEU A 541 4.32 22.96 -3.71
C LEU A 541 4.65 21.74 -4.59
N SER A 542 5.03 20.62 -3.98
CA SER A 542 5.25 19.35 -4.68
C SER A 542 3.95 18.85 -5.33
N TYR A 543 2.81 19.05 -4.66
CA TYR A 543 1.50 18.74 -5.23
C TYR A 543 1.17 19.63 -6.43
N ALA A 544 1.41 20.94 -6.32
CA ALA A 544 1.21 21.87 -7.43
C ALA A 544 2.07 21.52 -8.66
N ALA A 545 3.33 21.13 -8.44
CA ALA A 545 4.24 20.68 -9.49
C ALA A 545 3.72 19.39 -10.17
N GLN A 546 3.24 18.42 -9.38
CA GLN A 546 2.67 17.18 -9.91
C GLN A 546 1.41 17.43 -10.76
N LEU A 547 0.52 18.33 -10.32
CA LEU A 547 -0.67 18.71 -11.09
C LEU A 547 -0.31 19.41 -12.41
N GLN A 548 0.74 20.24 -12.41
CA GLN A 548 1.24 20.87 -13.62
C GLN A 548 1.81 19.84 -14.60
N GLU A 549 2.55 18.85 -14.11
CA GLU A 549 3.05 17.74 -14.94
C GLU A 549 1.90 16.97 -15.60
N TYR A 550 0.87 16.60 -14.83
CA TYR A 550 -0.31 15.93 -15.38
C TYR A 550 -1.05 16.77 -16.42
N THR A 551 -1.13 18.07 -16.20
CA THR A 551 -1.75 18.99 -17.16
C THR A 551 -0.95 19.05 -18.46
N ASN A 552 0.39 18.99 -18.41
CA ASN A 552 1.23 18.93 -19.61
C ASN A 552 1.00 17.62 -20.38
N VAL A 553 0.88 16.49 -19.67
CA VAL A 553 0.56 15.19 -20.29
C VAL A 553 -0.82 15.24 -20.96
N LEU A 554 -1.84 15.79 -20.28
CA LEU A 554 -3.17 15.96 -20.87
C LEU A 554 -3.15 16.88 -22.10
N SER A 555 -2.38 17.97 -22.07
CA SER A 555 -2.26 18.88 -23.20
C SER A 555 -1.73 18.19 -24.45
N ASN A 556 -0.75 17.31 -24.28
CA ASN A 556 -0.20 16.52 -25.38
C ASN A 556 -1.19 15.47 -25.89
N LEU A 557 -2.02 14.91 -25.02
CA LEU A 557 -2.98 13.87 -25.38
C LEU A 557 -4.23 14.42 -26.09
N LEU A 558 -4.68 15.61 -25.70
CA LEU A 558 -5.94 16.17 -26.20
C LEU A 558 -5.78 16.96 -27.50
N GLU A 559 -4.57 17.39 -27.88
CA GLU A 559 -4.27 18.13 -29.14
C GLU A 559 -5.26 19.29 -29.48
N GLY A 560 -5.92 19.87 -28.47
CA GLY A 560 -6.90 20.95 -28.64
C GLY A 560 -8.38 20.53 -28.65
N ASP A 561 -8.70 19.25 -28.46
CA ASP A 561 -10.10 18.76 -28.39
C ASP A 561 -10.88 19.29 -27.17
N ALA A 562 -10.19 19.76 -26.13
CA ALA A 562 -10.82 20.43 -24.99
C ALA A 562 -9.91 21.53 -24.42
N SER A 563 -10.53 22.57 -23.84
CA SER A 563 -9.80 23.66 -23.19
C SER A 563 -9.33 23.26 -21.80
N LEU A 564 -8.01 23.25 -21.63
CA LEU A 564 -7.34 23.08 -20.33
C LEU A 564 -7.17 24.39 -19.55
N HIS A 565 -7.67 25.53 -20.08
CA HIS A 565 -7.54 26.83 -19.43
C HIS A 565 -8.07 26.85 -17.99
N PRO A 566 -9.27 26.30 -17.69
CA PRO A 566 -9.78 26.28 -16.31
C PRO A 566 -8.88 25.50 -15.35
N LEU A 567 -8.36 24.36 -15.82
CA LEU A 567 -7.47 23.51 -15.03
C LEU A 567 -6.15 24.24 -14.73
N THR A 568 -5.49 24.78 -15.75
CA THR A 568 -4.25 25.54 -15.61
C THR A 568 -4.43 26.77 -14.71
N ALA A 569 -5.54 27.48 -14.82
CA ALA A 569 -5.84 28.63 -13.96
C ALA A 569 -5.98 28.21 -12.49
N SER A 570 -6.76 27.16 -12.20
CA SER A 570 -6.93 26.64 -10.83
C SER A 570 -5.62 26.11 -10.22
N ILE A 571 -4.75 25.48 -11.02
CA ILE A 571 -3.44 25.00 -10.56
C ILE A 571 -2.51 26.17 -10.23
N ARG A 572 -2.52 27.25 -11.01
CA ARG A 572 -1.74 28.46 -10.71
C ARG A 572 -2.19 29.11 -9.40
N GLU A 573 -3.51 29.18 -9.18
CA GLU A 573 -4.07 29.68 -7.93
C GLU A 573 -3.66 28.81 -6.73
N PHE A 574 -3.76 27.48 -6.88
CA PHE A 574 -3.30 26.53 -5.86
C PHE A 574 -1.80 26.66 -5.57
N ALA A 575 -0.97 26.80 -6.60
CA ALA A 575 0.48 26.99 -6.45
C ALA A 575 0.81 28.29 -5.70
N ALA A 576 0.07 29.38 -5.96
CA ALA A 576 0.23 30.64 -5.25
C ALA A 576 -0.15 30.49 -3.78
N ALA A 577 -1.29 29.87 -3.48
CA ALA A 577 -1.74 29.61 -2.11
C ALA A 577 -0.76 28.70 -1.34
N ALA A 578 -0.25 27.64 -1.98
CA ALA A 578 0.76 26.76 -1.39
C ALA A 578 2.07 27.49 -1.09
N LYS A 579 2.48 28.44 -1.95
CA LYS A 579 3.68 29.25 -1.72
C LYS A 579 3.52 30.20 -0.54
N GLU A 580 2.34 30.79 -0.38
CA GLU A 580 2.01 31.66 0.75
C GLU A 580 1.97 30.87 2.06
N ALA A 581 1.24 29.76 2.10
CA ALA A 581 1.18 28.87 3.26
C ALA A 581 2.58 28.35 3.68
N HIS A 582 3.43 28.01 2.71
CA HIS A 582 4.82 27.60 2.97
C HIS A 582 5.67 28.73 3.56
N LYS A 583 5.43 29.97 3.14
CA LYS A 583 6.11 31.15 3.68
C LYS A 583 5.65 31.42 5.12
N GLU A 584 4.35 31.39 5.37
CA GLU A 584 3.78 31.56 6.71
C GLU A 584 4.26 30.48 7.69
N ALA A 585 4.31 29.22 7.26
CA ALA A 585 4.85 28.13 8.07
C ALA A 585 6.32 28.37 8.48
N LYS A 586 7.10 29.10 7.68
CA LYS A 586 8.48 29.47 8.03
C LYS A 586 8.57 30.70 8.95
N GLU A 587 7.60 31.60 8.89
CA GLU A 587 7.61 32.88 9.61
C GLU A 587 6.92 32.82 10.98
N THR A 588 6.01 31.86 11.19
CA THR A 588 5.23 31.72 12.42
C THR A 588 5.59 30.44 13.18
N GLU A 589 5.90 30.52 14.49
CA GLU A 589 6.00 29.36 15.44
C GLU A 589 4.61 28.70 15.70
N GLY A 590 3.73 28.67 14.72
CA GLY A 590 2.37 28.14 14.84
C GLY A 590 1.54 28.51 13.63
N ALA A 591 1.46 27.61 12.64
CA ALA A 591 0.55 27.75 11.52
C ALA A 591 -0.72 26.92 11.74
N ARG A 592 -1.85 27.49 11.32
CA ARG A 592 -3.21 27.02 11.60
C ARG A 592 -3.52 25.65 11.00
N ASP A 593 -4.19 24.85 11.80
CA ASP A 593 -4.60 23.47 11.54
C ASP A 593 -5.91 23.33 10.75
N ASN A 594 -6.02 24.03 9.62
CA ASN A 594 -7.15 23.82 8.72
C ASN A 594 -6.64 23.30 7.37
N TRP A 595 -6.39 22.01 7.29
CA TRP A 595 -6.18 21.35 6.01
C TRP A 595 -7.05 20.10 5.95
N ALA A 596 -8.20 20.20 5.29
CA ALA A 596 -8.86 19.06 4.65
C ALA A 596 -10.06 19.50 3.80
N ILE A 597 -10.30 18.66 2.79
CA ILE A 597 -11.50 18.41 1.98
C ILE A 597 -11.31 18.76 0.49
N LEU A 598 -11.02 17.73 -0.29
CA LEU A 598 -11.18 17.70 -1.74
C LEU A 598 -12.55 17.09 -2.12
N PRO A 599 -13.29 17.64 -3.11
CA PRO A 599 -14.62 17.17 -3.51
C PRO A 599 -14.63 15.92 -4.42
N ARG A 600 -15.85 15.40 -4.66
CA ARG A 600 -16.22 14.02 -5.07
C ARG A 600 -16.22 13.74 -6.60
N LEU A 601 -15.92 12.49 -6.98
CA LEU A 601 -16.14 11.89 -8.32
C LEU A 601 -17.63 11.52 -8.57
N GLN A 602 -18.07 11.45 -9.84
CA GLN A 602 -19.47 11.22 -10.24
C GLN A 602 -19.52 9.85 -10.94
N GLY A 603 -20.51 9.00 -10.61
CA GLY A 603 -20.67 7.66 -11.20
C GLY A 603 -19.98 6.51 -10.47
N ARG A 604 -18.94 6.78 -9.66
CA ARG A 604 -18.31 5.82 -8.75
C ARG A 604 -18.40 6.35 -7.32
N GLN A 605 -19.45 6.01 -6.58
CA GLN A 605 -19.75 6.65 -5.29
C GLN A 605 -18.67 6.43 -4.21
N TRP A 606 -17.91 5.33 -4.30
CA TRP A 606 -16.87 5.00 -3.33
C TRP A 606 -15.54 5.70 -3.59
N PHE A 607 -15.05 5.72 -4.83
CA PHE A 607 -13.84 6.48 -5.20
C PHE A 607 -14.18 7.96 -5.27
N LYS A 608 -13.65 8.77 -4.36
CA LYS A 608 -13.99 10.20 -4.25
C LYS A 608 -12.85 11.12 -4.70
N HIS A 609 -11.61 10.65 -4.66
CA HIS A 609 -10.44 11.46 -4.95
C HIS A 609 -10.32 11.79 -6.46
N LEU A 610 -10.38 13.08 -6.82
CA LEU A 610 -10.46 13.51 -8.23
C LEU A 610 -9.12 13.44 -9.01
N VAL A 611 -7.98 13.44 -8.31
CA VAL A 611 -6.64 13.30 -8.94
C VAL A 611 -6.17 11.85 -9.03
N TYR A 612 -6.38 11.05 -7.98
CA TYR A 612 -5.89 9.67 -7.86
C TYR A 612 -7.04 8.69 -7.70
N GLY A 613 -6.92 7.56 -8.37
CA GLY A 613 -7.86 6.46 -8.32
C GLY A 613 -7.80 5.67 -9.61
N PRO A 614 -8.26 4.41 -9.61
CA PRO A 614 -8.21 3.58 -10.79
C PRO A 614 -9.19 4.10 -11.85
N PRO A 615 -8.79 4.20 -13.12
CA PRO A 615 -9.73 4.46 -14.22
C PRO A 615 -10.76 3.31 -14.34
N CYS A 616 -11.88 3.56 -15.02
CA CYS A 616 -12.82 2.53 -15.44
C CYS A 616 -12.24 1.64 -16.52
N ASP A 617 -11.49 2.23 -17.44
CA ASP A 617 -10.76 1.51 -18.48
C ASP A 617 -9.45 0.96 -17.87
N PRO A 618 -9.34 -0.36 -17.62
CA PRO A 618 -8.15 -0.95 -17.01
C PRO A 618 -6.92 -0.90 -17.93
N GLU A 619 -7.10 -0.59 -19.22
CA GLU A 619 -6.02 -0.39 -20.18
C GLU A 619 -5.69 1.10 -20.40
N SER A 620 -6.34 2.00 -19.65
CA SER A 620 -6.00 3.42 -19.68
C SER A 620 -4.55 3.64 -19.29
N LYS A 621 -3.85 4.42 -20.11
CA LYS A 621 -2.46 4.86 -19.83
C LYS A 621 -2.41 6.03 -18.84
N LEU A 622 -3.55 6.65 -18.56
CA LEU A 622 -3.65 7.73 -17.58
C LEU A 622 -3.93 7.13 -16.20
N VAL A 623 -2.95 7.23 -15.33
CA VAL A 623 -3.01 6.81 -13.92
C VAL A 623 -3.42 7.96 -12.97
N PHE A 624 -3.94 9.04 -13.54
CA PHE A 624 -4.36 10.25 -12.84
C PHE A 624 -5.58 10.87 -13.53
N PHE A 625 -6.30 11.71 -12.80
CA PHE A 625 -7.59 12.28 -13.21
C PHE A 625 -8.55 11.22 -13.79
N PRO A 626 -8.93 10.20 -12.99
CA PRO A 626 -9.68 9.04 -13.50
C PRO A 626 -10.96 9.43 -14.25
N GLY A 627 -11.69 10.45 -13.79
CA GLY A 627 -12.87 10.96 -14.52
C GLY A 627 -12.56 11.50 -15.92
N ILE A 628 -11.43 12.20 -16.10
CA ILE A 628 -10.98 12.68 -17.41
C ILE A 628 -10.53 11.50 -18.27
N ALA A 629 -9.77 10.56 -17.70
CA ALA A 629 -9.34 9.35 -18.41
C ALA A 629 -10.53 8.53 -18.94
N ASP A 630 -11.57 8.37 -18.10
CA ASP A 630 -12.79 7.68 -18.46
C ASP A 630 -13.58 8.42 -19.54
N ALA A 631 -13.68 9.75 -19.44
CA ALA A 631 -14.32 10.56 -20.47
C ALA A 631 -13.59 10.45 -21.84
N ILE A 632 -12.25 10.38 -21.84
CA ILE A 632 -11.44 10.16 -23.05
C ILE A 632 -11.66 8.75 -23.62
N SER A 633 -11.74 7.73 -22.78
CA SER A 633 -11.99 6.36 -23.27
C SER A 633 -13.39 6.23 -23.86
N LEU A 634 -14.40 6.80 -23.19
CA LEU A 634 -15.79 6.79 -23.63
C LEU A 634 -16.03 7.63 -24.89
N SER A 635 -15.34 8.76 -25.06
CA SER A 635 -15.51 9.64 -26.23
C SER A 635 -15.19 8.93 -27.55
N ARG A 636 -14.32 7.92 -27.54
CA ARG A 636 -13.99 7.09 -28.72
C ARG A 636 -15.19 6.36 -29.33
N LYS A 637 -16.25 6.15 -28.55
CA LYS A 637 -17.50 5.49 -28.97
C LYS A 637 -18.64 6.48 -29.23
N MET A 638 -18.38 7.78 -29.14
CA MET A 638 -19.39 8.85 -29.23
C MET A 638 -19.13 9.75 -30.44
N ASN A 639 -20.11 10.59 -30.78
CA ASN A 639 -19.86 11.67 -31.73
C ASN A 639 -18.89 12.72 -31.11
N ARG A 640 -18.23 13.49 -31.98
CA ARG A 640 -17.14 14.39 -31.58
C ARG A 640 -17.60 15.44 -30.57
N GLU A 641 -18.75 16.07 -30.80
CA GLU A 641 -19.27 17.14 -29.93
C GLU A 641 -19.63 16.63 -28.53
N GLU A 642 -20.33 15.50 -28.43
CA GLU A 642 -20.65 14.88 -27.14
C GLU A 642 -19.39 14.40 -26.40
N GLY A 643 -18.43 13.83 -27.14
CA GLY A 643 -17.15 13.41 -26.60
C GLY A 643 -16.38 14.58 -25.99
N GLN A 644 -16.25 15.68 -26.74
CA GLN A 644 -15.58 16.90 -26.29
C GLN A 644 -16.30 17.53 -25.09
N ALA A 645 -17.63 17.62 -25.12
CA ALA A 645 -18.42 18.17 -24.02
C ALA A 645 -18.24 17.36 -22.72
N ARG A 646 -18.18 16.03 -22.81
CA ARG A 646 -17.93 15.15 -21.65
C ARG A 646 -16.53 15.33 -21.07
N ILE A 647 -15.50 15.36 -21.92
CA ILE A 647 -14.11 15.61 -21.48
C ILE A 647 -14.03 16.99 -20.80
N GLN A 648 -14.61 18.02 -21.42
CA GLN A 648 -14.61 19.37 -20.89
C GLN A 648 -15.33 19.46 -19.53
N HIS A 649 -16.45 18.76 -19.35
CA HIS A 649 -17.17 18.68 -18.08
C HIS A 649 -16.29 18.11 -16.96
N GLU A 650 -15.56 17.03 -17.22
CA GLU A 650 -14.65 16.43 -16.22
C GLU A 650 -13.46 17.36 -15.91
N ILE A 651 -12.91 18.06 -16.91
CA ILE A 651 -11.88 19.10 -16.69
C ILE A 651 -12.39 20.20 -15.74
N TRP A 652 -13.63 20.68 -15.95
CA TRP A 652 -14.24 21.67 -15.06
C TRP A 652 -14.45 21.15 -13.63
N ARG A 653 -14.82 19.87 -13.48
CA ARG A 653 -14.99 19.24 -12.17
C ARG A 653 -13.68 19.18 -11.40
N VAL A 654 -12.60 18.75 -12.04
CA VAL A 654 -11.25 18.73 -11.44
C VAL A 654 -10.77 20.14 -11.12
N SER A 655 -10.95 21.10 -12.04
CA SER A 655 -10.56 22.50 -11.84
C SER A 655 -11.23 23.13 -10.59
N ARG A 656 -12.55 22.94 -10.42
CA ARG A 656 -13.26 23.41 -9.21
C ARG A 656 -12.75 22.78 -7.93
N ALA A 657 -12.33 21.51 -7.98
CA ALA A 657 -11.77 20.82 -6.83
C ALA A 657 -10.42 21.40 -6.40
N ILE A 658 -9.54 21.65 -7.37
CA ILE A 658 -8.23 22.26 -7.13
C ILE A 658 -8.39 23.70 -6.62
N GLN A 659 -9.35 24.45 -7.17
CA GLN A 659 -9.65 25.79 -6.70
C GLN A 659 -10.13 25.81 -5.24
N ARG A 660 -11.03 24.89 -4.85
CA ARG A 660 -11.43 24.74 -3.44
C ARG A 660 -10.26 24.37 -2.54
N ALA A 661 -9.34 23.52 -3.00
CA ALA A 661 -8.12 23.22 -2.27
C ALA A 661 -7.24 24.47 -2.06
N ALA A 662 -7.20 25.37 -3.06
CA ALA A 662 -6.49 26.64 -2.94
C ALA A 662 -7.11 27.56 -1.89
N TYR A 663 -8.45 27.63 -1.83
CA TYR A 663 -9.17 28.38 -0.80
C TYR A 663 -8.94 27.81 0.61
N ALA A 664 -8.94 26.48 0.74
CA ALA A 664 -8.61 25.82 2.01
C ALA A 664 -7.19 26.19 2.48
N LEU A 665 -6.20 26.22 1.58
CA LEU A 665 -4.83 26.65 1.91
C LEU A 665 -4.73 28.12 2.34
N LYS A 666 -5.63 28.98 1.86
CA LYS A 666 -5.74 30.39 2.30
C LYS A 666 -6.50 30.55 3.63
N GLY A 667 -7.05 29.46 4.19
CA GLY A 667 -7.87 29.48 5.39
C GLY A 667 -9.30 29.97 5.18
N GLU A 668 -9.80 29.98 3.94
CA GLU A 668 -11.18 30.31 3.62
C GLU A 668 -12.11 29.11 3.89
N LEU A 669 -13.35 29.36 4.36
CA LEU A 669 -14.35 28.31 4.54
C LEU A 669 -14.79 27.79 3.16
N THR A 670 -14.73 26.47 2.96
CA THR A 670 -14.96 25.79 1.66
C THR A 670 -16.21 24.92 1.61
#